data_AF-A0A395VGV4-F1
#
_entry.id   AF-A0A395VGV4-F1
#
_cell.length_a   1.000
_cell.length_b   1.000
_cell.length_c   1.000
_cell.angle_alpha   90.00
_cell.angle_beta   90.00
_cell.angle_gamma   90.00
#
_symmetry.space_group_name_H-M   'P 1'
#
loop_
_entity.id
_entity.type
_entity.pdbx_description
1 polymer ?
#
loop_
_entity_poly.entity_id
_entity_poly.type
_entity_poly.pdbx_seq_one_letter_code
_entity_poly.pdbx_strand_id
1 'polypeptide(L)'
;MILLRANTELHQTFERLIEAMKVPVKWNGIFVVIDNYMILQGEVRSLFFHFDTRNVATNIIDIPVKEDEIGEVGTNMRVQNAINLILYAFGKWGTIKGVRVDKSFEQLNTLFTDIMKEMQVEPEYTPSYLRFYRSGMRITYEDVIQTAQEEEQAQPEDEETNEGGLWHKVVWKRAQAEFARADITVSERRKSRIGNNFYLVGYLCPACCGKLHMAVYPAGKEFKIETEEGGVLLARAATCNACRRFYTPRPGRLFSEGDIYTLDFATDAAAYEDYLELLGRNADRVSNYHTNVYADGRRPDTEEDGEKSLEELCNALPELSDLEVKKLSARMEEGFYPEESVEKYEAKVHSRERERHDEGRSLPQREQAAEEPDKQSGTRTPKETAKQSAGRKETDSVGSGRPADRGRGMAAETETRRADHRAAEAEMHGADRRAAEAGSSLRPDADGAGRPAAKERTGGKDIHAATQTPEGGMTVDGVIVTPEERKGVQEHYEARLAVMDRYSDRQLQELKRQLEGERKLTEDEKKPYIKKVQDRIYEGRVRELQEKADACEGKNYTLTKRVLEEVEAADLPEEQKHPLREKLQQLKQSQAEREVAAMVAKMPANLDRKQYRLYVDRLHDYDGVDLTPYEQKIVAGREAAEKQELSNMIRRARKVSREDYVDLAERLREGDFLPGLVAPYLEKVNDRIRELDADAIAAICPAPMQMNFEEGIEAYQKIKEGDFLPELKTDALKTLEKRLSKIKADECELLVGKLKKELEENGVGENPRHHFYPARKVLLGQATPEETDVIEYAMASYAAGRGLFEYPILVVDVARDASGKEGMILTPEHLYYSTAFTSYGIPVASIASVTASTGLLNKGLYVHQKNGTKLKIPYAVGTKELPDYAGELDDFIHYLQEKPESRKLTYLASEKHDTICCFRCGYQYKGGGVCPKCGYQNNG
;
A
#
# COMPACT_ATOMS: atom_id res chain seq x y z
N MET A 1 -18.41 12.86 29.40
CA MET A 1 -18.19 14.28 29.73
C MET A 1 -17.39 14.36 31.02
N ILE A 2 -16.30 15.14 31.02
CA ILE A 2 -15.43 15.34 32.19
C ILE A 2 -15.62 16.77 32.72
N LEU A 3 -15.70 16.93 34.04
CA LEU A 3 -15.80 18.21 34.74
C LEU A 3 -14.53 18.44 35.55
N LEU A 4 -13.80 19.51 35.26
CA LEU A 4 -12.51 19.82 35.90
C LEU A 4 -12.47 21.23 36.49
N ARG A 5 -12.23 21.33 37.80
CA ARG A 5 -11.96 22.60 38.48
C ARG A 5 -10.52 23.04 38.19
N ALA A 6 -10.36 24.23 37.62
CA ALA A 6 -9.07 24.81 37.27
C ALA A 6 -8.21 25.07 38.51
N ASN A 7 -6.93 24.70 38.44
CA ASN A 7 -5.95 25.13 39.44
C ASN A 7 -5.58 26.62 39.25
N THR A 8 -4.86 27.20 40.21
CA THR A 8 -4.54 28.64 40.26
C THR A 8 -3.87 29.18 38.99
N GLU A 9 -3.03 28.38 38.32
CA GLU A 9 -2.30 28.79 37.12
C GLU A 9 -3.21 28.78 35.88
N LEU A 10 -3.98 27.70 35.69
CA LEU A 10 -4.98 27.62 34.62
C LEU A 10 -6.06 28.70 34.79
N HIS A 11 -6.49 28.96 36.03
CA HIS A 11 -7.49 29.99 36.31
C HIS A 11 -7.03 31.37 35.84
N GLN A 12 -5.85 31.83 36.30
CA GLN A 12 -5.27 33.11 35.87
C GLN A 12 -5.00 33.18 34.36
N THR A 13 -4.64 32.06 33.73
CA THR A 13 -4.31 32.01 32.30
C THR A 13 -5.55 32.16 31.43
N PHE A 14 -6.64 31.45 31.78
CA PHE A 14 -7.87 31.47 31.01
C PHE A 14 -8.79 32.67 31.36
N GLU A 15 -8.68 33.28 32.55
CA GLU A 15 -9.27 34.61 32.80
C GLU A 15 -8.64 35.68 31.89
N ARG A 16 -7.30 35.77 31.83
CA ARG A 16 -6.59 36.71 30.94
C ARG A 16 -6.94 36.49 29.47
N LEU A 17 -7.18 35.23 29.06
CA LEU A 17 -7.67 34.90 27.72
C LEU A 17 -9.05 35.51 27.44
N ILE A 18 -10.00 35.36 28.37
CA ILE A 18 -11.36 35.92 28.28
C ILE A 18 -11.30 37.46 28.18
N GLU A 19 -10.48 38.11 29.01
CA GLU A 19 -10.25 39.55 28.95
C GLU A 19 -9.66 40.00 27.61
N ALA A 20 -8.61 39.32 27.12
CA ALA A 20 -7.95 39.63 25.87
C ALA A 20 -8.86 39.44 24.64
N MET A 21 -9.70 38.40 24.67
CA MET A 21 -10.73 38.15 23.65
C MET A 21 -11.90 39.14 23.71
N LYS A 22 -12.08 39.84 24.84
CA LYS A 22 -13.18 40.79 25.13
C LYS A 22 -14.56 40.17 24.95
N VAL A 23 -14.70 38.91 25.36
CA VAL A 23 -15.96 38.16 25.29
C VAL A 23 -16.79 38.33 26.57
N PRO A 24 -18.13 38.40 26.49
CA PRO A 24 -19.00 38.59 27.66
C PRO A 24 -19.23 37.26 28.40
N VAL A 25 -18.15 36.73 28.97
CA VAL A 25 -18.10 35.46 29.72
C VAL A 25 -17.54 35.77 31.10
N LYS A 26 -18.29 35.46 32.15
CA LYS A 26 -17.80 35.43 33.53
C LYS A 26 -17.68 33.97 33.93
N TRP A 27 -16.47 33.44 33.81
CA TRP A 27 -16.14 32.03 34.01
C TRP A 27 -16.17 31.66 35.50
N ASN A 28 -16.67 30.48 35.84
CA ASN A 28 -16.76 29.97 37.22
C ASN A 28 -15.52 29.16 37.65
N GLY A 29 -14.50 29.03 36.79
CA GLY A 29 -13.31 28.22 37.03
C GLY A 29 -13.45 26.72 36.69
N ILE A 30 -14.58 26.28 36.10
CA ILE A 30 -14.80 24.90 35.67
C ILE A 30 -14.60 24.78 34.16
N PHE A 31 -13.77 23.82 33.76
CA PHE A 31 -13.72 23.30 32.40
C PHE A 31 -14.71 22.12 32.29
N VAL A 32 -15.51 22.12 31.23
CA VAL A 32 -16.31 20.96 30.82
C VAL A 32 -15.73 20.45 29.51
N VAL A 33 -15.28 19.20 29.51
CA VAL A 33 -14.74 18.53 28.32
C VAL A 33 -15.78 17.52 27.85
N ILE A 34 -16.14 17.59 26.57
CA ILE A 34 -17.09 16.66 25.94
C ILE A 34 -16.76 16.46 24.46
N ASP A 35 -16.55 15.20 24.06
CA ASP A 35 -16.07 14.84 22.71
C ASP A 35 -14.85 15.70 22.28
N ASN A 36 -15.00 16.51 21.22
CA ASN A 36 -14.01 17.44 20.69
C ASN A 36 -14.31 18.92 21.06
N TYR A 37 -14.97 19.14 22.20
CA TYR A 37 -15.18 20.45 22.82
C TYR A 37 -14.43 20.58 24.15
N MET A 38 -13.79 21.74 24.35
CA MET A 38 -13.56 22.27 25.69
C MET A 38 -14.47 23.49 25.90
N ILE A 39 -15.16 23.53 27.03
CA ILE A 39 -16.10 24.58 27.40
C ILE A 39 -15.66 25.20 28.73
N LEU A 40 -15.48 26.51 28.77
CA LEU A 40 -15.32 27.26 30.02
C LEU A 40 -16.70 27.68 30.50
N GLN A 41 -17.18 27.07 31.58
CA GLN A 41 -18.54 27.27 32.07
C GLN A 41 -18.71 28.66 32.70
N GLY A 42 -19.51 29.54 32.09
CA GLY A 42 -19.79 30.85 32.67
C GLY A 42 -21.10 30.87 33.45
N GLU A 43 -21.25 31.85 34.34
CA GLU A 43 -22.47 32.05 35.14
C GLU A 43 -23.75 32.30 34.29
N VAL A 44 -23.58 32.71 33.03
CA VAL A 44 -24.68 33.01 32.08
C VAL A 44 -24.30 32.67 30.62
N ARG A 45 -23.04 32.89 30.25
CA ARG A 45 -22.48 32.57 28.92
C ARG A 45 -21.18 31.83 29.08
N SER A 46 -21.07 30.68 28.41
CA SER A 46 -19.87 29.84 28.39
C SER A 46 -19.07 30.05 27.11
N LEU A 47 -17.75 29.86 27.16
CA LEU A 47 -16.85 29.95 26.00
C LEU A 47 -16.52 28.55 25.49
N PHE A 48 -16.79 28.28 24.22
CA PHE A 48 -16.64 26.97 23.57
C PHE A 48 -15.46 27.00 22.61
N PHE A 49 -14.57 26.01 22.73
CA PHE A 49 -13.49 25.70 21.79
C PHE A 49 -13.82 24.37 21.12
N HIS A 50 -13.98 24.35 19.80
CA HIS A 50 -14.28 23.13 19.04
C HIS A 50 -13.14 22.76 18.09
N PHE A 51 -12.50 21.62 18.34
CA PHE A 51 -11.24 21.25 17.67
C PHE A 51 -11.40 20.97 16.17
N ASP A 52 -12.45 20.25 15.76
CA ASP A 52 -12.67 19.91 14.33
C ASP A 52 -13.00 21.13 13.45
N THR A 53 -13.77 22.11 13.96
CA THR A 53 -14.10 23.31 13.18
C THR A 53 -13.14 24.49 13.41
N ARG A 54 -12.22 24.37 14.37
CA ARG A 54 -11.31 25.44 14.85
C ARG A 54 -12.04 26.64 15.48
N ASN A 55 -13.36 26.54 15.66
CA ASN A 55 -14.22 27.66 16.03
C ASN A 55 -14.11 27.96 17.54
N VAL A 56 -14.18 29.25 17.89
CA VAL A 56 -14.28 29.71 19.27
C VAL A 56 -15.48 30.64 19.39
N ALA A 57 -16.47 30.26 20.20
CA ALA A 57 -17.76 30.95 20.26
C ALA A 57 -18.30 31.04 21.70
N THR A 58 -19.08 32.08 22.01
CA THR A 58 -19.82 32.16 23.27
C THR A 58 -21.26 31.72 23.08
N ASN A 59 -21.78 30.83 23.92
CA ASN A 59 -23.19 30.46 23.91
C ASN A 59 -23.81 30.54 25.31
N ILE A 60 -25.14 30.69 25.38
CA ILE A 60 -25.91 30.49 26.61
C ILE A 60 -26.28 29.01 26.63
N ILE A 61 -25.75 28.27 27.61
CA ILE A 61 -26.07 26.87 27.84
C ILE A 61 -26.03 26.65 29.35
N ASP A 62 -27.05 25.99 29.87
CA ASP A 62 -27.12 25.56 31.27
C ASP A 62 -26.61 24.11 31.32
N ILE A 63 -25.47 23.91 31.98
CA ILE A 63 -24.87 22.58 32.18
C ILE A 63 -25.13 22.21 33.64
N PRO A 64 -26.02 21.23 33.92
CA PRO A 64 -26.28 20.81 35.28
C PRO A 64 -25.03 20.10 35.85
N VAL A 65 -24.33 20.79 36.74
CA VAL A 65 -23.15 20.28 37.44
C VAL A 65 -23.51 19.97 38.89
N LYS A 66 -23.15 18.79 39.38
CA LYS A 66 -23.14 18.48 40.80
C LYS A 66 -21.71 18.60 41.33
N GLU A 67 -21.53 19.10 42.55
CA GLU A 67 -20.19 19.30 43.15
C GLU A 67 -19.43 17.97 43.35
N ASP A 68 -20.14 16.85 43.56
CA ASP A 68 -19.59 15.49 43.67
C ASP A 68 -19.13 14.89 42.33
N GLU A 69 -19.43 15.54 41.20
CA GLU A 69 -19.03 15.10 39.86
C GLU A 69 -17.86 15.94 39.28
N ILE A 70 -17.32 16.90 40.04
CA ILE A 70 -16.20 17.77 39.62
C ILE A 70 -14.87 17.21 40.11
N GLY A 71 -13.99 16.79 39.19
CA GLY A 71 -12.59 16.51 39.50
C GLY A 71 -11.76 17.80 39.63
N GLU A 72 -10.65 17.75 40.37
CA GLU A 72 -9.66 18.84 40.37
C GLU A 72 -8.53 18.55 39.39
N VAL A 73 -8.01 19.57 38.69
CA VAL A 73 -6.75 19.42 37.91
C VAL A 73 -5.55 19.22 38.84
N GLY A 74 -5.62 19.73 40.08
CA GLY A 74 -4.59 19.57 41.10
C GLY A 74 -3.21 20.00 40.62
N THR A 75 -2.23 19.12 40.82
CA THR A 75 -0.85 19.23 40.32
C THR A 75 -0.55 18.30 39.14
N ASN A 76 -1.57 17.70 38.51
CA ASN A 76 -1.35 16.78 37.40
C ASN A 76 -0.90 17.57 36.15
N MET A 77 0.40 17.49 35.88
CA MET A 77 1.04 18.22 34.78
C MET A 77 0.57 17.76 33.40
N ARG A 78 0.10 16.51 33.24
CA ARG A 78 -0.40 15.98 31.96
C ARG A 78 -1.73 16.64 31.59
N VAL A 79 -2.68 16.66 32.52
CA VAL A 79 -3.97 17.36 32.37
C VAL A 79 -3.75 18.86 32.15
N GLN A 80 -2.87 19.50 32.94
CA GLN A 80 -2.55 20.92 32.78
C GLN A 80 -1.93 21.22 31.40
N ASN A 81 -1.01 20.40 30.91
CA ASN A 81 -0.40 20.58 29.59
C ASN A 81 -1.41 20.33 28.44
N ALA A 82 -2.26 19.30 28.57
CA ALA A 82 -3.31 19.00 27.60
C ALA A 82 -4.36 20.12 27.50
N ILE A 83 -4.69 20.80 28.60
CA ILE A 83 -5.54 22.01 28.62
C ILE A 83 -4.83 23.22 27.99
N ASN A 84 -3.57 23.47 28.38
CA ASN A 84 -2.80 24.62 27.85
C ASN A 84 -2.52 24.54 26.34
N LEU A 85 -2.49 23.33 25.76
CA LEU A 85 -2.29 23.10 24.32
C LEU A 85 -3.30 23.83 23.42
N ILE A 86 -4.52 24.06 23.90
CA ILE A 86 -5.58 24.83 23.21
C ILE A 86 -5.13 26.27 22.91
N LEU A 87 -4.41 26.91 23.83
CA LEU A 87 -3.93 28.29 23.68
C LEU A 87 -2.99 28.41 22.47
N TYR A 88 -2.15 27.39 22.27
CA TYR A 88 -1.25 27.30 21.13
C TYR A 88 -1.99 26.98 19.83
N ALA A 89 -2.88 25.97 19.84
CA ALA A 89 -3.61 25.52 18.65
C ALA A 89 -4.55 26.59 18.08
N PHE A 90 -5.45 27.14 18.90
CA PHE A 90 -6.42 28.16 18.48
C PHE A 90 -5.79 29.57 18.36
N GLY A 91 -4.69 29.83 19.09
CA GLY A 91 -3.86 31.02 18.92
C GLY A 91 -3.08 31.01 17.60
N LYS A 92 -2.65 29.85 17.11
CA LYS A 92 -1.96 29.70 15.82
C LYS A 92 -2.93 29.74 14.62
N TRP A 93 -4.14 29.19 14.76
CA TRP A 93 -5.21 29.40 13.77
C TRP A 93 -5.76 30.85 13.76
N GLY A 94 -5.43 31.66 14.77
CA GLY A 94 -5.88 33.05 14.88
C GLY A 94 -7.38 33.20 15.21
N THR A 95 -8.04 32.14 15.69
CA THR A 95 -9.46 32.16 16.08
C THR A 95 -9.66 32.69 17.50
N ILE A 96 -8.63 32.64 18.35
CA ILE A 96 -8.53 33.46 19.56
C ILE A 96 -8.14 34.90 19.16
N LYS A 97 -9.00 35.87 19.46
CA LYS A 97 -8.67 37.30 19.31
C LYS A 97 -7.75 37.74 20.45
N GLY A 98 -6.63 38.38 20.11
CA GLY A 98 -5.66 38.94 21.06
C GLY A 98 -4.45 38.05 21.36
N VAL A 99 -4.51 36.75 21.02
CA VAL A 99 -3.35 35.84 21.09
C VAL A 99 -2.78 35.63 19.68
N ARG A 100 -1.45 35.48 19.58
CA ARG A 100 -0.74 35.08 18.36
C ARG A 100 0.36 34.09 18.73
N VAL A 101 0.65 33.18 17.80
CA VAL A 101 1.65 32.12 17.99
C VAL A 101 2.56 32.07 16.76
N ASP A 102 3.80 32.51 16.94
CA ASP A 102 4.73 32.71 15.83
C ASP A 102 5.47 31.42 15.41
N LYS A 103 5.45 30.37 16.25
CA LYS A 103 5.97 29.02 15.93
C LYS A 103 5.37 28.45 14.64
N SER A 104 6.13 27.67 13.85
CA SER A 104 5.59 26.96 12.67
C SER A 104 4.61 25.84 13.06
N PHE A 105 3.83 25.31 12.11
CA PHE A 105 2.99 24.14 12.36
C PHE A 105 3.84 22.90 12.71
N GLU A 106 5.03 22.74 12.12
CA GLU A 106 5.96 21.66 12.48
C GLU A 106 6.47 21.82 13.92
N GLN A 107 6.90 23.03 14.31
CA GLN A 107 7.36 23.34 15.67
C GLN A 107 6.26 23.19 16.73
N LEU A 108 4.98 23.25 16.34
CA LEU A 108 3.85 22.98 17.20
C LEU A 108 3.50 21.49 17.23
N ASN A 109 3.58 20.77 16.09
CA ASN A 109 3.51 19.30 16.08
C ASN A 109 4.57 18.70 17.02
N THR A 110 5.85 19.04 16.87
CA THR A 110 6.91 18.52 17.77
C THR A 110 6.60 18.80 19.24
N LEU A 111 6.22 20.03 19.58
CA LEU A 111 5.84 20.41 20.95
C LEU A 111 4.64 19.61 21.48
N PHE A 112 3.63 19.38 20.64
CA PHE A 112 2.44 18.64 21.02
C PHE A 112 2.74 17.15 21.16
N THR A 113 3.52 16.57 20.25
CA THR A 113 4.03 15.19 20.35
C THR A 113 4.84 15.00 21.62
N ASP A 114 5.77 15.90 21.94
CA ASP A 114 6.57 15.83 23.17
C ASP A 114 5.70 15.91 24.44
N ILE A 115 4.66 16.75 24.45
CA ILE A 115 3.68 16.85 25.55
C ILE A 115 2.84 15.56 25.69
N MET A 116 2.43 14.96 24.56
CA MET A 116 1.46 13.86 24.54
C MET A 116 2.08 12.46 24.54
N LYS A 117 3.39 12.36 24.27
CA LYS A 117 4.16 11.11 24.25
C LYS A 117 4.10 10.31 25.56
N GLU A 118 4.07 10.98 26.72
CA GLU A 118 3.91 10.28 28.00
C GLU A 118 2.58 9.53 28.11
N MET A 119 1.53 10.07 27.51
CA MET A 119 0.16 9.52 27.49
C MET A 119 -0.06 8.52 26.33
N GLN A 120 0.99 8.21 25.56
CA GLN A 120 0.92 7.42 24.33
C GLN A 120 -0.02 8.02 23.26
N VAL A 121 -0.26 9.33 23.31
CA VAL A 121 -1.12 10.05 22.35
C VAL A 121 -0.27 10.74 21.29
N GLU A 122 -0.68 10.58 20.03
CA GLU A 122 -0.09 11.16 18.84
C GLU A 122 -0.99 12.31 18.32
N PRO A 123 -0.56 13.58 18.44
CA PRO A 123 -1.31 14.72 17.91
C PRO A 123 -0.93 15.02 16.45
N GLU A 124 -1.94 15.28 15.63
CA GLU A 124 -1.80 15.74 14.24
C GLU A 124 -2.35 17.17 14.14
N TYR A 125 -1.46 18.15 14.13
CA TYR A 125 -1.79 19.57 14.07
C TYR A 125 -1.53 20.15 12.67
N THR A 126 -2.59 20.61 12.01
CA THR A 126 -2.52 21.17 10.65
C THR A 126 -3.15 22.56 10.59
N PRO A 127 -2.99 23.32 9.49
CA PRO A 127 -3.77 24.54 9.26
C PRO A 127 -5.29 24.31 9.27
N SER A 128 -5.75 23.07 9.07
CA SER A 128 -7.17 22.71 8.87
C SER A 128 -7.86 22.11 10.10
N TYR A 129 -7.14 21.34 10.93
CA TYR A 129 -7.68 20.63 12.09
C TYR A 129 -6.57 20.29 13.11
N LEU A 130 -6.99 19.94 14.32
CA LEU A 130 -6.16 19.26 15.32
C LEU A 130 -6.87 17.94 15.65
N ARG A 131 -6.16 16.82 15.50
CA ARG A 131 -6.63 15.49 15.83
C ARG A 131 -5.67 14.82 16.81
N PHE A 132 -6.20 13.84 17.53
CA PHE A 132 -5.47 13.02 18.48
C PHE A 132 -5.66 11.56 18.11
N TYR A 133 -4.60 10.78 18.19
CA TYR A 133 -4.63 9.35 17.94
C TYR A 133 -3.96 8.62 19.11
N ARG A 134 -4.36 7.38 19.38
CA ARG A 134 -3.69 6.49 20.33
C ARG A 134 -3.60 5.11 19.69
N SER A 135 -2.37 4.57 19.58
CA SER A 135 -2.09 3.35 18.81
C SER A 135 -2.65 3.40 17.37
N GLY A 136 -2.53 4.55 16.70
CA GLY A 136 -3.07 4.82 15.36
C GLY A 136 -4.58 5.11 15.29
N MET A 137 -5.37 4.77 16.31
CA MET A 137 -6.82 5.01 16.33
C MET A 137 -7.13 6.47 16.68
N ARG A 138 -8.01 7.15 15.92
CA ARG A 138 -8.42 8.52 16.27
C ARG A 138 -9.24 8.52 17.56
N ILE A 139 -8.81 9.30 18.54
CA ILE A 139 -9.52 9.55 19.80
C ILE A 139 -10.05 10.99 19.86
N THR A 140 -10.95 11.25 20.80
CA THR A 140 -11.50 12.59 21.08
C THR A 140 -10.59 13.38 22.02
N TYR A 141 -10.85 14.69 22.18
CA TYR A 141 -10.15 15.48 23.20
C TYR A 141 -10.56 15.08 24.62
N GLU A 142 -11.76 14.55 24.81
CA GLU A 142 -12.19 13.96 26.08
C GLU A 142 -11.32 12.75 26.46
N ASP A 143 -11.09 11.81 25.54
CA ASP A 143 -10.26 10.63 25.76
C ASP A 143 -8.80 10.98 26.13
N VAL A 144 -8.27 12.08 25.58
CA VAL A 144 -6.94 12.62 25.93
C VAL A 144 -6.91 13.08 27.38
N ILE A 145 -7.94 13.81 27.83
CA ILE A 145 -8.04 14.30 29.20
C ILE A 145 -8.27 13.15 30.18
N GLN A 146 -9.08 12.15 29.82
CA GLN A 146 -9.25 10.93 30.61
C GLN A 146 -7.92 10.16 30.76
N THR A 147 -7.20 9.92 29.65
CA THR A 147 -5.88 9.27 29.67
C THR A 147 -4.90 10.01 30.59
N ALA A 148 -4.92 11.35 30.57
CA ALA A 148 -4.07 12.19 31.41
C ALA A 148 -4.35 12.03 32.93
N GLN A 149 -5.54 11.56 33.31
CA GLN A 149 -5.94 11.28 34.70
C GLN A 149 -5.68 9.83 35.13
N GLU A 150 -5.79 8.86 34.21
CA GLU A 150 -5.72 7.43 34.54
C GLU A 150 -4.28 6.93 34.78
N GLU A 151 -3.30 7.41 34.01
CA GLU A 151 -1.90 6.94 34.06
C GLU A 151 -1.06 7.50 35.23
N GLU A 152 -1.74 7.95 36.30
CA GLU A 152 -1.14 8.36 37.57
C GLU A 152 -1.36 7.30 38.69
N GLN A 153 -2.12 6.21 38.42
CA GLN A 153 -2.53 5.21 39.43
C GLN A 153 -1.99 3.78 39.23
N ALA A 154 -1.21 3.49 38.17
CA ALA A 154 -0.81 2.12 37.84
C ALA A 154 0.71 1.87 37.88
N GLN A 155 1.16 1.08 38.87
CA GLN A 155 2.38 0.26 38.81
C GLN A 155 2.08 -1.15 39.40
N PRO A 156 2.85 -2.18 39.04
CA PRO A 156 2.28 -3.48 38.71
C PRO A 156 2.14 -4.46 39.87
N GLU A 157 1.24 -5.43 39.69
CA GLU A 157 1.27 -6.75 40.32
C GLU A 157 1.23 -7.85 39.24
N ASP A 158 1.75 -9.02 39.58
CA ASP A 158 2.19 -10.06 38.64
C ASP A 158 1.18 -11.20 38.41
N GLU A 159 1.50 -12.04 37.41
CA GLU A 159 1.14 -13.46 37.24
C GLU A 159 -0.26 -13.97 37.65
N GLU A 160 -1.00 -14.49 36.66
CA GLU A 160 -1.41 -15.90 36.77
C GLU A 160 -1.39 -16.62 35.42
N THR A 161 -0.56 -17.66 35.30
CA THR A 161 -0.49 -18.51 34.10
C THR A 161 -1.63 -19.54 34.11
N ASN A 162 -2.60 -19.39 33.21
CA ASN A 162 -3.61 -20.41 32.95
C ASN A 162 -3.42 -21.03 31.56
N GLU A 163 -2.90 -22.26 31.52
CA GLU A 163 -2.82 -23.09 30.31
C GLU A 163 -4.24 -23.55 29.88
N GLY A 164 -4.90 -22.76 29.04
CA GLY A 164 -6.33 -22.92 28.69
C GLY A 164 -6.63 -23.36 27.23
N GLY A 165 -5.71 -24.05 26.55
CA GLY A 165 -5.87 -24.35 25.12
C GLY A 165 -6.70 -25.60 24.82
N LEU A 166 -7.96 -25.44 24.38
CA LEU A 166 -8.79 -26.52 23.80
C LEU A 166 -9.87 -26.00 22.84
N TRP A 167 -10.43 -26.92 22.05
CA TRP A 167 -11.28 -26.66 20.88
C TRP A 167 -12.68 -26.11 21.26
N HIS A 168 -13.19 -25.16 20.48
CA HIS A 168 -14.62 -24.83 20.40
C HIS A 168 -15.18 -25.08 18.99
N LYS A 169 -16.38 -25.63 18.80
CA LYS A 169 -17.03 -26.71 19.56
C LYS A 169 -17.92 -27.48 18.56
N VAL A 170 -17.52 -28.66 18.10
CA VAL A 170 -18.36 -29.48 17.21
C VAL A 170 -19.44 -30.16 18.06
N VAL A 171 -20.54 -29.43 18.28
CA VAL A 171 -21.69 -29.87 19.07
C VAL A 171 -22.55 -30.81 18.23
N TRP A 172 -22.56 -32.09 18.57
CA TRP A 172 -23.54 -33.03 18.00
C TRP A 172 -24.90 -32.78 18.64
N LYS A 173 -25.95 -32.77 17.80
CA LYS A 173 -27.32 -32.45 18.22
C LYS A 173 -28.12 -33.70 18.52
N ARG A 174 -29.02 -33.66 19.51
CA ARG A 174 -29.87 -34.80 19.85
C ARG A 174 -30.95 -35.01 18.78
N ALA A 175 -31.18 -36.26 18.38
CA ALA A 175 -32.21 -36.65 17.43
C ALA A 175 -32.82 -38.02 17.78
N GLN A 176 -34.03 -38.27 17.30
CA GLN A 176 -34.63 -39.59 17.28
C GLN A 176 -34.63 -40.11 15.83
N ALA A 177 -34.18 -41.34 15.60
CA ALA A 177 -34.14 -41.94 14.26
C ALA A 177 -34.36 -43.46 14.29
N GLU A 178 -35.03 -44.00 13.28
CA GLU A 178 -35.25 -45.45 13.13
C GLU A 178 -34.27 -46.03 12.10
N PHE A 179 -33.45 -47.00 12.53
CA PHE A 179 -32.41 -47.62 11.70
C PHE A 179 -32.87 -48.97 11.14
N ALA A 180 -33.46 -48.94 9.94
CA ALA A 180 -33.78 -50.16 9.20
C ALA A 180 -32.51 -51.00 8.90
N ARG A 181 -32.63 -52.33 8.90
CA ARG A 181 -31.54 -53.25 8.55
C ARG A 181 -31.71 -53.85 7.16
N ALA A 182 -30.59 -54.15 6.52
CA ALA A 182 -30.50 -55.00 5.33
C ALA A 182 -29.70 -56.28 5.66
N ASP A 183 -30.15 -57.43 5.13
CA ASP A 183 -29.38 -58.68 5.19
C ASP A 183 -28.08 -58.49 4.37
N ILE A 184 -26.95 -58.28 5.05
CA ILE A 184 -25.61 -58.23 4.46
C ILE A 184 -24.73 -59.36 5.02
N THR A 185 -23.82 -59.88 4.21
CA THR A 185 -22.92 -60.94 4.67
C THR A 185 -21.70 -60.37 5.39
N VAL A 186 -21.12 -61.15 6.32
CA VAL A 186 -19.78 -60.86 6.90
C VAL A 186 -18.78 -60.54 5.79
N SER A 187 -18.76 -61.32 4.70
CA SER A 187 -17.90 -61.11 3.53
C SER A 187 -18.10 -59.76 2.81
N GLU A 188 -19.21 -59.07 2.99
CA GLU A 188 -19.43 -57.70 2.50
C GLU A 188 -18.98 -56.66 3.52
N ARG A 189 -19.26 -56.86 4.82
CA ARG A 189 -18.66 -56.07 5.92
C ARG A 189 -17.13 -56.01 5.79
N ARG A 190 -16.48 -57.15 5.49
CA ARG A 190 -15.03 -57.28 5.28
C ARG A 190 -14.47 -56.47 4.09
N LYS A 191 -15.30 -56.12 3.09
CA LYS A 191 -14.86 -55.58 1.79
C LYS A 191 -15.12 -54.08 1.60
N SER A 192 -15.98 -53.47 2.41
CA SER A 192 -16.33 -52.06 2.27
C SER A 192 -15.94 -51.28 3.52
N ARG A 193 -14.95 -50.40 3.36
CA ARG A 193 -14.49 -49.42 4.33
C ARG A 193 -14.43 -48.06 3.63
N ILE A 194 -14.71 -47.00 4.38
CA ILE A 194 -14.47 -45.61 3.98
C ILE A 194 -13.52 -44.95 4.98
N GLY A 195 -12.71 -44.01 4.50
CA GLY A 195 -11.68 -43.31 5.29
C GLY A 195 -10.81 -44.23 6.18
N ASN A 196 -10.49 -43.72 7.36
CA ASN A 196 -9.84 -44.47 8.42
C ASN A 196 -10.88 -45.27 9.21
N ASN A 197 -10.79 -46.60 9.17
CA ASN A 197 -11.47 -47.52 10.10
C ASN A 197 -13.02 -47.44 10.22
N PHE A 198 -13.75 -46.81 9.30
CA PHE A 198 -15.22 -46.94 9.20
C PHE A 198 -15.61 -48.11 8.29
N TYR A 199 -16.19 -49.17 8.85
CA TYR A 199 -16.52 -50.44 8.17
C TYR A 199 -18.03 -50.60 7.91
N LEU A 200 -18.42 -51.21 6.79
CA LEU A 200 -19.84 -51.39 6.42
C LEU A 200 -20.61 -52.21 7.46
N VAL A 201 -21.77 -51.69 7.88
CA VAL A 201 -22.73 -52.34 8.79
C VAL A 201 -24.10 -52.52 8.12
N GLY A 202 -24.92 -53.42 8.68
CA GLY A 202 -26.24 -53.79 8.17
C GLY A 202 -27.31 -52.71 8.34
N TYR A 203 -27.07 -51.67 9.16
CA TYR A 203 -27.98 -50.54 9.29
C TYR A 203 -27.96 -49.61 8.06
N LEU A 204 -29.14 -49.13 7.67
CA LEU A 204 -29.34 -48.12 6.63
C LEU A 204 -29.45 -46.72 7.24
N CYS A 205 -29.03 -45.72 6.49
CA CYS A 205 -29.08 -44.33 6.89
C CYS A 205 -30.53 -43.83 6.98
N PRO A 206 -31.00 -43.34 8.14
CA PRO A 206 -32.40 -42.94 8.34
C PRO A 206 -32.81 -41.74 7.47
N ALA A 207 -31.84 -40.96 6.97
CA ALA A 207 -32.10 -39.74 6.19
C ALA A 207 -32.01 -39.93 4.66
N CYS A 208 -31.57 -41.10 4.15
CA CYS A 208 -31.46 -41.33 2.70
C CYS A 208 -31.53 -42.81 2.25
N CYS A 209 -31.73 -43.75 3.18
CA CYS A 209 -31.68 -45.21 2.96
C CYS A 209 -30.36 -45.74 2.36
N GLY A 210 -29.31 -44.92 2.29
CA GLY A 210 -27.96 -45.33 1.88
C GLY A 210 -27.29 -46.24 2.92
N LYS A 211 -26.21 -46.93 2.52
CA LYS A 211 -25.41 -47.75 3.44
C LYS A 211 -24.77 -46.88 4.54
N LEU A 212 -24.66 -47.42 5.75
CA LEU A 212 -23.86 -46.86 6.83
C LEU A 212 -22.54 -47.62 6.98
N HIS A 213 -21.52 -46.89 7.42
CA HIS A 213 -20.26 -47.46 7.89
C HIS A 213 -20.07 -47.05 9.35
N MET A 214 -19.54 -47.95 10.18
CA MET A 214 -19.33 -47.77 11.62
C MET A 214 -17.85 -47.87 11.99
N ALA A 215 -17.43 -46.98 12.88
CA ALA A 215 -16.16 -46.97 13.58
C ALA A 215 -16.39 -47.40 15.04
N VAL A 216 -15.54 -48.29 15.54
CA VAL A 216 -15.53 -48.75 16.94
C VAL A 216 -14.21 -48.31 17.59
N TYR A 217 -14.30 -47.73 18.78
CA TYR A 217 -13.13 -47.24 19.51
C TYR A 217 -12.68 -48.30 20.52
N PRO A 218 -11.38 -48.64 20.62
CA PRO A 218 -10.89 -49.60 21.60
C PRO A 218 -11.23 -49.19 23.03
N ALA A 219 -11.50 -50.16 23.90
CA ALA A 219 -11.79 -49.90 25.31
C ALA A 219 -10.63 -49.15 25.99
N GLY A 220 -10.93 -48.06 26.70
CA GLY A 220 -9.92 -47.16 27.29
C GLY A 220 -9.23 -46.23 26.29
N LYS A 221 -9.76 -46.12 25.06
CA LYS A 221 -9.32 -45.19 23.99
C LYS A 221 -10.51 -44.52 23.29
N GLU A 222 -11.63 -44.39 23.99
CA GLU A 222 -12.88 -43.80 23.52
C GLU A 222 -12.65 -42.36 23.02
N PHE A 223 -13.26 -42.01 21.88
CA PHE A 223 -13.12 -40.67 21.30
C PHE A 223 -14.06 -39.68 22.00
N LYS A 224 -13.54 -38.57 22.53
CA LYS A 224 -14.38 -37.51 23.12
C LYS A 224 -15.00 -36.62 22.04
N ILE A 225 -16.33 -36.56 22.01
CA ILE A 225 -17.08 -35.50 21.32
C ILE A 225 -17.72 -34.53 22.33
N GLU A 226 -18.21 -33.41 21.81
CA GLU A 226 -19.07 -32.49 22.54
C GLU A 226 -20.50 -32.55 21.99
N THR A 227 -21.49 -32.42 22.86
CA THR A 227 -22.92 -32.52 22.54
C THR A 227 -23.71 -31.43 23.25
N GLU A 228 -24.98 -31.27 22.88
CA GLU A 228 -25.92 -30.36 23.56
C GLU A 228 -26.11 -30.71 25.05
N GLU A 229 -25.83 -31.97 25.45
CA GLU A 229 -25.92 -32.43 26.84
C GLU A 229 -24.54 -32.49 27.55
N GLY A 230 -23.47 -32.03 26.90
CA GLY A 230 -22.09 -32.00 27.41
C GLY A 230 -21.12 -32.92 26.66
N GLY A 231 -19.94 -33.15 27.25
CA GLY A 231 -18.92 -34.04 26.67
C GLY A 231 -19.32 -35.52 26.75
N VAL A 232 -19.09 -36.29 25.68
CA VAL A 232 -19.42 -37.72 25.58
C VAL A 232 -18.22 -38.49 25.03
N LEU A 233 -17.89 -39.61 25.66
CA LEU A 233 -16.89 -40.57 25.19
C LEU A 233 -17.58 -41.64 24.32
N LEU A 234 -17.09 -41.78 23.10
CA LEU A 234 -17.62 -42.71 22.10
C LEU A 234 -16.93 -44.07 22.17
N ALA A 235 -17.71 -45.11 22.40
CA ALA A 235 -17.36 -46.50 22.08
C ALA A 235 -17.63 -46.82 20.60
N ARG A 236 -18.59 -46.14 19.95
CA ARG A 236 -18.93 -46.32 18.53
C ARG A 236 -19.51 -45.08 17.85
N ALA A 237 -19.33 -44.95 16.54
CA ALA A 237 -19.96 -43.93 15.69
C ALA A 237 -20.24 -44.47 14.29
N ALA A 238 -21.33 -44.06 13.65
CA ALA A 238 -21.70 -44.44 12.28
C ALA A 238 -21.81 -43.22 11.37
N THR A 239 -21.71 -43.42 10.06
CA THR A 239 -21.74 -42.34 9.06
C THR A 239 -22.23 -42.81 7.70
N CYS A 240 -22.81 -41.90 6.90
CA CYS A 240 -23.33 -42.19 5.56
C CYS A 240 -22.64 -41.38 4.46
N ASN A 241 -21.85 -42.05 3.61
CA ASN A 241 -21.14 -41.44 2.49
C ASN A 241 -22.05 -40.79 1.43
N ALA A 242 -23.34 -41.17 1.39
CA ALA A 242 -24.30 -40.67 0.40
C ALA A 242 -24.96 -39.33 0.79
N CYS A 243 -25.10 -39.04 2.09
CA CYS A 243 -25.71 -37.80 2.58
C CYS A 243 -24.87 -37.04 3.62
N ARG A 244 -23.63 -37.49 3.88
CA ARG A 244 -22.62 -36.82 4.70
C ARG A 244 -23.04 -36.51 6.14
N ARG A 245 -23.80 -37.44 6.73
CA ARG A 245 -24.27 -37.38 8.12
C ARG A 245 -23.60 -38.44 8.98
N PHE A 246 -23.21 -38.04 10.19
CA PHE A 246 -22.71 -38.91 11.24
C PHE A 246 -23.78 -39.09 12.32
N TYR A 247 -23.76 -40.27 12.96
CA TYR A 247 -24.74 -40.70 13.96
C TYR A 247 -24.02 -41.46 15.09
N THR A 248 -24.47 -41.34 16.33
CA THR A 248 -23.98 -42.16 17.45
C THR A 248 -25.04 -42.25 18.56
N PRO A 249 -25.23 -43.41 19.24
CA PRO A 249 -26.24 -43.52 20.29
C PRO A 249 -25.93 -42.62 21.49
N ARG A 250 -26.98 -42.18 22.20
CA ARG A 250 -26.79 -41.53 23.51
C ARG A 250 -26.16 -42.49 24.53
N PRO A 251 -25.51 -42.00 25.59
CA PRO A 251 -24.90 -42.85 26.60
C PRO A 251 -25.84 -43.91 27.16
N GLY A 252 -25.34 -45.15 27.27
CA GLY A 252 -26.14 -46.33 27.65
C GLY A 252 -26.97 -46.97 26.54
N ARG A 253 -27.17 -46.33 25.38
CA ARG A 253 -28.08 -46.80 24.30
C ARG A 253 -27.39 -47.59 23.19
N LEU A 254 -28.21 -48.32 22.42
CA LEU A 254 -27.91 -48.93 21.11
C LEU A 254 -28.51 -48.11 19.95
N PHE A 255 -27.94 -48.23 18.74
CA PHE A 255 -28.54 -47.64 17.53
C PHE A 255 -29.95 -48.18 17.27
N SER A 256 -30.23 -49.44 17.63
CA SER A 256 -31.58 -50.03 17.54
C SER A 256 -32.64 -49.38 18.44
N GLU A 257 -32.26 -48.58 19.43
CA GLU A 257 -33.19 -47.83 20.30
C GLU A 257 -33.52 -46.44 19.74
N GLY A 258 -32.75 -45.97 18.75
CA GLY A 258 -33.03 -44.75 17.99
C GLY A 258 -32.80 -43.41 18.70
N ASP A 259 -32.48 -43.42 19.99
CA ASP A 259 -32.10 -42.23 20.78
C ASP A 259 -30.61 -41.90 20.56
N ILE A 260 -30.34 -40.88 19.74
CA ILE A 260 -29.01 -40.63 19.16
C ILE A 260 -28.57 -39.16 19.25
N TYR A 261 -27.28 -38.96 19.03
CA TYR A 261 -26.75 -37.70 18.50
C TYR A 261 -26.49 -37.80 16.99
N THR A 262 -26.62 -36.68 16.29
CA THR A 262 -26.39 -36.53 14.85
C THR A 262 -25.53 -35.31 14.55
N LEU A 263 -24.79 -35.36 13.43
CA LEU A 263 -24.01 -34.26 12.89
C LEU A 263 -24.10 -34.27 11.36
N ASP A 264 -24.34 -33.12 10.74
CA ASP A 264 -24.65 -32.98 9.32
C ASP A 264 -23.68 -32.00 8.63
N PHE A 265 -23.01 -32.47 7.59
CA PHE A 265 -22.09 -31.67 6.76
C PHE A 265 -22.73 -31.17 5.46
N ALA A 266 -24.01 -31.51 5.20
CA ALA A 266 -24.78 -31.09 4.05
C ALA A 266 -24.03 -31.26 2.71
N THR A 267 -23.84 -30.18 1.95
CA THR A 267 -23.17 -30.20 0.65
C THR A 267 -21.64 -30.14 0.72
N ASP A 268 -21.04 -29.88 1.89
CA ASP A 268 -19.58 -29.82 2.04
C ASP A 268 -18.97 -31.23 2.02
N ALA A 269 -18.36 -31.56 0.88
CA ALA A 269 -17.66 -32.83 0.70
C ALA A 269 -16.32 -32.86 1.45
N ALA A 270 -15.63 -31.72 1.60
CA ALA A 270 -14.31 -31.67 2.20
C ALA A 270 -14.40 -31.81 3.71
N ALA A 271 -15.26 -31.01 4.37
CA ALA A 271 -15.46 -31.08 5.81
C ALA A 271 -15.98 -32.46 6.27
N TYR A 272 -16.76 -33.15 5.42
CA TYR A 272 -17.18 -34.53 5.66
C TYR A 272 -16.02 -35.54 5.66
N GLU A 273 -15.18 -35.55 4.62
CA GLU A 273 -14.04 -36.47 4.52
C GLU A 273 -12.97 -36.14 5.60
N ASP A 274 -12.71 -34.85 5.86
CA ASP A 274 -11.83 -34.39 6.94
C ASP A 274 -12.29 -34.94 8.32
N TYR A 275 -13.60 -34.90 8.61
CA TYR A 275 -14.15 -35.43 9.86
C TYR A 275 -14.23 -36.96 9.89
N LEU A 276 -14.41 -37.60 8.73
CA LEU A 276 -14.35 -39.05 8.55
C LEU A 276 -12.95 -39.58 8.88
N GLU A 277 -11.90 -38.90 8.42
CA GLU A 277 -10.53 -39.23 8.80
C GLU A 277 -10.23 -38.97 10.28
N LEU A 278 -10.74 -37.87 10.86
CA LEU A 278 -10.52 -37.50 12.26
C LEU A 278 -11.09 -38.52 13.25
N LEU A 279 -12.39 -38.82 13.15
CA LEU A 279 -13.03 -39.87 13.97
C LEU A 279 -12.37 -41.23 13.70
N GLY A 280 -12.16 -41.53 12.42
CA GLY A 280 -11.62 -42.79 11.96
C GLY A 280 -10.22 -43.12 12.49
N ARG A 281 -9.37 -42.11 12.67
CA ARG A 281 -7.97 -42.23 13.11
C ARG A 281 -7.82 -42.91 14.49
N ASN A 282 -8.79 -42.73 15.38
CA ASN A 282 -8.73 -43.27 16.75
C ASN A 282 -9.57 -44.56 16.90
N ALA A 283 -10.39 -44.89 15.92
CA ALA A 283 -11.10 -46.17 15.84
C ALA A 283 -10.17 -47.28 15.33
N ASP A 284 -10.55 -48.53 15.56
CA ASP A 284 -9.83 -49.72 15.10
C ASP A 284 -10.83 -50.85 14.77
N ARG A 285 -10.38 -51.91 14.10
CA ARG A 285 -11.20 -53.09 13.81
C ARG A 285 -11.23 -54.05 15.00
N VAL A 286 -11.78 -53.55 16.11
CA VAL A 286 -11.89 -54.23 17.40
C VAL A 286 -13.33 -54.28 17.88
N SER A 287 -13.60 -55.11 18.87
CA SER A 287 -14.85 -55.06 19.64
C SER A 287 -14.69 -54.21 20.90
N ASN A 288 -15.68 -53.40 21.23
CA ASN A 288 -15.77 -52.71 22.53
C ASN A 288 -17.14 -53.01 23.16
N TYR A 289 -17.14 -53.67 24.31
CA TYR A 289 -18.37 -54.07 25.01
C TYR A 289 -19.04 -52.92 25.78
N HIS A 290 -18.37 -51.78 25.94
CA HIS A 290 -18.96 -50.59 26.54
C HIS A 290 -19.99 -49.93 25.61
N THR A 291 -20.99 -49.29 26.20
CA THR A 291 -21.82 -48.26 25.55
C THR A 291 -21.06 -46.92 25.55
N ASN A 292 -21.59 -45.92 24.85
CA ASN A 292 -21.09 -44.55 25.01
C ASN A 292 -21.32 -44.09 26.46
N VAL A 293 -20.48 -43.20 26.99
CA VAL A 293 -20.57 -42.68 28.38
C VAL A 293 -20.37 -41.17 28.42
N TYR A 294 -20.96 -40.47 29.40
CA TYR A 294 -20.71 -39.05 29.59
C TYR A 294 -19.32 -38.81 30.17
N ALA A 295 -18.62 -37.79 29.67
CA ALA A 295 -17.24 -37.47 30.07
C ALA A 295 -17.14 -36.83 31.48
N ASP A 296 -18.25 -36.45 32.09
CA ASP A 296 -18.34 -35.93 33.47
C ASP A 296 -18.64 -37.03 34.51
N GLY A 297 -18.76 -38.29 34.09
CA GLY A 297 -19.01 -39.41 34.99
C GLY A 297 -20.45 -39.56 35.48
N ARG A 298 -21.42 -38.78 34.99
CA ARG A 298 -22.84 -39.05 35.27
C ARG A 298 -23.22 -40.42 34.69
N ARG A 299 -23.91 -41.26 35.47
CA ARG A 299 -24.35 -42.58 35.00
C ARG A 299 -25.45 -42.44 33.95
N PRO A 300 -25.51 -43.31 32.91
CA PRO A 300 -26.64 -43.37 32.00
C PRO A 300 -27.90 -43.91 32.70
N ASP A 301 -29.07 -43.68 32.11
CA ASP A 301 -30.39 -44.01 32.68
C ASP A 301 -30.66 -45.52 32.84
N THR A 302 -29.77 -46.37 32.32
CA THR A 302 -29.85 -47.84 32.34
C THR A 302 -28.48 -48.42 32.69
N GLU A 303 -28.40 -49.18 33.77
CA GLU A 303 -27.26 -50.05 34.08
C GLU A 303 -27.36 -51.39 33.34
N GLU A 304 -26.32 -52.23 33.50
CA GLU A 304 -26.02 -53.43 32.70
C GLU A 304 -25.52 -53.14 31.27
N ASP A 305 -24.56 -53.90 30.73
CA ASP A 305 -24.19 -55.28 31.04
C ASP A 305 -22.72 -55.45 31.47
N GLY A 306 -22.44 -56.54 32.19
CA GLY A 306 -21.07 -57.02 32.42
C GLY A 306 -20.50 -57.82 31.24
N GLU A 307 -19.23 -58.21 31.37
CA GLU A 307 -18.34 -58.81 30.35
C GLU A 307 -18.70 -60.28 29.97
N LYS A 308 -19.99 -60.59 29.80
CA LYS A 308 -20.47 -61.91 29.34
C LYS A 308 -20.01 -62.18 27.90
N SER A 309 -19.43 -63.34 27.66
CA SER A 309 -19.02 -63.73 26.31
C SER A 309 -20.22 -64.00 25.40
N LEU A 310 -20.04 -63.77 24.09
CA LEU A 310 -21.04 -64.17 23.08
C LEU A 310 -21.30 -65.69 23.12
N GLU A 311 -20.30 -66.48 23.49
CA GLU A 311 -20.39 -67.94 23.59
C GLU A 311 -21.33 -68.38 24.73
N GLU A 312 -21.24 -67.76 25.91
CA GLU A 312 -22.18 -67.98 27.02
C GLU A 312 -23.61 -67.53 26.66
N LEU A 313 -23.76 -66.35 26.07
CA LEU A 313 -25.06 -65.81 25.65
C LEU A 313 -25.71 -66.67 24.54
N CYS A 314 -24.91 -67.20 23.60
CA CYS A 314 -25.39 -68.10 22.57
C CYS A 314 -25.64 -69.53 23.07
N ASN A 315 -25.13 -69.91 24.25
CA ASN A 315 -25.52 -71.14 24.94
C ASN A 315 -26.83 -70.96 25.73
N ALA A 316 -27.02 -69.82 26.41
CA ALA A 316 -28.26 -69.43 27.09
C ALA A 316 -29.40 -68.98 26.15
N LEU A 317 -29.14 -68.87 24.84
CA LEU A 317 -30.07 -68.41 23.80
C LEU A 317 -31.49 -69.01 23.81
N PRO A 318 -31.75 -70.27 24.24
CA PRO A 318 -33.12 -70.78 24.39
C PRO A 318 -33.94 -70.03 25.47
N GLU A 319 -33.26 -69.59 26.53
CA GLU A 319 -33.80 -69.03 27.78
C GLU A 319 -33.99 -67.51 27.72
N LEU A 320 -33.27 -66.81 26.83
CA LEU A 320 -33.38 -65.36 26.61
C LEU A 320 -34.76 -64.96 26.07
N SER A 321 -35.31 -63.85 26.58
CA SER A 321 -36.53 -63.22 26.08
C SER A 321 -36.33 -62.57 24.70
N ASP A 322 -37.42 -62.28 23.99
CA ASP A 322 -37.36 -61.70 22.64
C ASP A 322 -36.72 -60.30 22.62
N LEU A 323 -36.79 -59.56 23.73
CA LEU A 323 -36.11 -58.28 23.90
C LEU A 323 -34.60 -58.48 24.07
N GLU A 324 -34.17 -59.49 24.82
CA GLU A 324 -32.76 -59.86 24.98
C GLU A 324 -32.16 -60.43 23.68
N VAL A 325 -32.91 -61.24 22.93
CA VAL A 325 -32.50 -61.73 21.60
C VAL A 325 -32.32 -60.57 20.62
N LYS A 326 -33.21 -59.55 20.65
CA LYS A 326 -33.04 -58.32 19.85
C LYS A 326 -31.87 -57.45 20.32
N LYS A 327 -31.67 -57.29 21.64
CA LYS A 327 -30.51 -56.59 22.24
C LYS A 327 -29.20 -57.27 21.83
N LEU A 328 -29.17 -58.60 21.84
CA LEU A 328 -28.03 -59.42 21.38
C LEU A 328 -27.77 -59.25 19.87
N SER A 329 -28.82 -59.38 19.05
CA SER A 329 -28.79 -59.15 17.60
C SER A 329 -28.25 -57.75 17.25
N ALA A 330 -28.66 -56.71 17.96
CA ALA A 330 -28.11 -55.36 17.83
C ALA A 330 -26.64 -55.26 18.23
N ARG A 331 -26.26 -55.81 19.38
CA ARG A 331 -24.87 -55.79 19.86
C ARG A 331 -23.87 -56.49 18.93
N MET A 332 -24.32 -57.51 18.21
CA MET A 332 -23.50 -58.20 17.21
C MET A 332 -23.21 -57.33 15.96
N GLU A 333 -24.17 -56.51 15.52
CA GLU A 333 -23.95 -55.50 14.46
C GLU A 333 -23.17 -54.28 14.95
N GLU A 334 -23.37 -53.88 16.21
CA GLU A 334 -22.78 -52.68 16.82
C GLU A 334 -21.38 -52.89 17.43
N GLY A 335 -20.71 -53.99 17.10
CA GLY A 335 -19.30 -54.23 17.45
C GLY A 335 -19.03 -54.48 18.93
N PHE A 336 -19.98 -55.03 19.69
CA PHE A 336 -19.76 -55.39 21.10
C PHE A 336 -18.94 -56.69 21.26
N TYR A 337 -18.90 -57.56 20.24
CA TYR A 337 -18.25 -58.87 20.29
C TYR A 337 -17.23 -59.04 19.15
N PRO A 338 -16.16 -59.85 19.33
CA PRO A 338 -15.18 -60.10 18.29
C PRO A 338 -15.79 -60.67 17.00
N GLU A 339 -15.30 -60.21 15.85
CA GLU A 339 -15.83 -60.59 14.53
C GLU A 339 -15.77 -62.11 14.29
N GLU A 340 -14.75 -62.80 14.80
CA GLU A 340 -14.62 -64.26 14.75
C GLU A 340 -15.68 -64.99 15.59
N SER A 341 -16.20 -64.38 16.64
CA SER A 341 -17.29 -64.94 17.45
C SER A 341 -18.64 -64.62 16.80
N VAL A 342 -18.80 -63.42 16.23
CA VAL A 342 -20.00 -63.08 15.44
C VAL A 342 -20.17 -64.04 14.26
N GLU A 343 -19.12 -64.29 13.48
CA GLU A 343 -19.14 -65.21 12.32
C GLU A 343 -19.52 -66.67 12.67
N LYS A 344 -19.33 -67.10 13.93
CA LYS A 344 -19.74 -68.43 14.44
C LYS A 344 -21.21 -68.49 14.87
N TYR A 345 -21.79 -67.38 15.33
CA TYR A 345 -23.08 -67.38 16.06
C TYR A 345 -24.18 -66.51 15.45
N GLU A 346 -23.87 -65.59 14.53
CA GLU A 346 -24.83 -64.66 13.90
C GLU A 346 -26.03 -65.38 13.27
N ALA A 347 -25.78 -66.44 12.51
CA ALA A 347 -26.83 -67.28 11.92
C ALA A 347 -27.74 -67.95 12.97
N LYS A 348 -27.21 -68.30 14.16
CA LYS A 348 -27.97 -68.93 15.26
C LYS A 348 -28.84 -67.91 16.01
N VAL A 349 -28.34 -66.69 16.19
CA VAL A 349 -29.11 -65.60 16.82
C VAL A 349 -30.22 -65.13 15.87
N HIS A 350 -29.93 -64.94 14.58
CA HIS A 350 -30.95 -64.57 13.60
C HIS A 350 -31.94 -65.71 13.29
N SER A 351 -31.56 -66.99 13.37
CA SER A 351 -32.57 -68.07 13.28
C SER A 351 -33.53 -67.97 14.46
N ARG A 352 -33.02 -67.76 15.68
CA ARG A 352 -33.85 -67.61 16.88
C ARG A 352 -34.76 -66.38 16.83
N GLU A 353 -34.24 -65.27 16.34
CA GLU A 353 -34.99 -64.02 16.12
C GLU A 353 -36.14 -64.20 15.11
N ARG A 354 -35.92 -64.99 14.05
CA ARG A 354 -36.93 -65.34 13.03
C ARG A 354 -37.92 -66.41 13.53
N GLU A 355 -37.46 -67.44 14.24
CA GLU A 355 -38.29 -68.46 14.90
C GLU A 355 -39.31 -67.80 15.85
N ARG A 356 -38.85 -66.97 16.80
CA ARG A 356 -39.71 -66.27 17.77
C ARG A 356 -40.74 -65.36 17.09
N HIS A 357 -40.36 -64.70 16.00
CA HIS A 357 -41.24 -63.83 15.23
C HIS A 357 -42.41 -64.60 14.59
N ASP A 358 -42.20 -65.84 14.15
CA ASP A 358 -43.23 -66.68 13.56
C ASP A 358 -43.97 -67.55 14.61
N GLU A 359 -43.34 -67.91 15.73
CA GLU A 359 -44.01 -68.42 16.95
C GLU A 359 -45.03 -67.38 17.47
N GLY A 360 -44.65 -66.10 17.53
CA GLY A 360 -45.52 -64.99 17.91
C GLY A 360 -46.69 -64.72 16.96
N ARG A 361 -46.68 -65.33 15.75
CA ARG A 361 -47.80 -65.32 14.79
C ARG A 361 -48.73 -66.53 14.92
N SER A 362 -48.44 -67.50 15.78
CA SER A 362 -49.04 -68.85 15.70
C SER A 362 -49.58 -69.44 17.02
N LEU A 363 -50.19 -68.60 17.88
CA LEU A 363 -51.15 -69.05 18.91
C LEU A 363 -52.51 -68.33 18.77
N PRO A 364 -53.65 -68.99 19.11
CA PRO A 364 -54.91 -68.69 18.43
C PRO A 364 -55.83 -67.71 19.17
N GLN A 365 -56.49 -66.82 18.41
CA GLN A 365 -57.78 -66.24 18.79
C GLN A 365 -58.87 -66.79 17.86
N ARG A 366 -60.03 -67.12 18.44
CA ARG A 366 -61.04 -68.01 17.85
C ARG A 366 -62.41 -67.30 17.77
N GLU A 367 -63.11 -67.51 16.65
CA GLU A 367 -64.54 -67.27 16.43
C GLU A 367 -65.10 -65.84 16.65
N GLN A 368 -65.25 -65.10 15.55
CA GLN A 368 -66.60 -64.79 14.99
C GLN A 368 -66.46 -64.28 13.54
N ALA A 369 -67.08 -64.97 12.57
CA ALA A 369 -68.31 -64.54 11.90
C ALA A 369 -68.12 -63.25 11.06
N ALA A 370 -67.63 -63.32 9.81
CA ALA A 370 -68.23 -63.86 8.58
C ALA A 370 -69.22 -62.92 7.88
N GLU A 371 -68.83 -62.41 6.70
CA GLU A 371 -69.67 -62.42 5.48
C GLU A 371 -68.83 -62.10 4.21
N GLU A 372 -68.78 -63.08 3.31
CA GLU A 372 -68.52 -62.95 1.86
C GLU A 372 -69.80 -63.52 1.19
N PRO A 373 -70.12 -63.26 -0.10
CA PRO A 373 -69.22 -62.80 -1.17
C PRO A 373 -69.83 -61.73 -2.12
N ASP A 374 -69.11 -61.34 -3.18
CA ASP A 374 -69.41 -61.91 -4.52
C ASP A 374 -68.19 -61.85 -5.47
N LYS A 375 -68.31 -62.49 -6.63
CA LYS A 375 -67.23 -63.04 -7.44
C LYS A 375 -67.20 -62.49 -8.87
N GLN A 376 -66.21 -62.99 -9.63
CA GLN A 376 -66.10 -63.01 -11.09
C GLN A 376 -65.56 -61.70 -11.71
N SER A 377 -64.79 -61.71 -12.80
CA SER A 377 -63.95 -62.74 -13.45
C SER A 377 -63.11 -62.03 -14.54
N GLY A 378 -62.00 -62.55 -15.07
CA GLY A 378 -61.24 -63.74 -14.67
C GLY A 378 -60.07 -64.03 -15.61
N THR A 379 -59.12 -64.83 -15.11
CA THR A 379 -58.28 -65.79 -15.87
C THR A 379 -57.70 -65.39 -17.25
N ARG A 380 -56.38 -65.19 -17.32
CA ARG A 380 -55.44 -66.22 -17.85
C ARG A 380 -53.96 -65.81 -17.78
N THR A 381 -53.26 -66.39 -16.81
CA THR A 381 -51.85 -66.83 -16.95
C THR A 381 -51.86 -68.29 -17.48
N PRO A 382 -50.72 -68.98 -17.77
CA PRO A 382 -49.31 -68.62 -17.58
C PRO A 382 -48.41 -68.92 -18.82
N LYS A 383 -47.07 -68.85 -18.65
CA LYS A 383 -45.99 -69.80 -19.07
C LYS A 383 -46.06 -70.55 -20.43
N GLU A 384 -44.98 -70.99 -21.09
CA GLU A 384 -43.59 -71.29 -20.66
C GLU A 384 -42.63 -71.48 -21.86
N THR A 385 -41.30 -71.40 -21.62
CA THR A 385 -40.19 -72.06 -22.37
C THR A 385 -39.96 -71.75 -23.88
N ALA A 386 -38.80 -72.05 -24.50
CA ALA A 386 -37.39 -72.03 -24.06
C ALA A 386 -36.44 -72.24 -25.28
N LYS A 387 -35.17 -71.78 -25.15
CA LYS A 387 -33.96 -72.20 -25.91
C LYS A 387 -33.98 -72.25 -27.46
N GLN A 388 -33.29 -71.28 -28.07
CA GLN A 388 -32.44 -71.40 -29.30
C GLN A 388 -31.73 -70.04 -29.50
N SER A 389 -30.59 -69.90 -30.20
CA SER A 389 -29.65 -70.83 -30.85
C SER A 389 -28.25 -70.18 -30.91
N ALA A 390 -27.19 -70.89 -31.33
CA ALA A 390 -25.81 -70.39 -31.29
C ALA A 390 -25.12 -70.27 -32.66
N GLY A 391 -24.60 -69.06 -32.95
CA GLY A 391 -23.37 -68.80 -33.73
C GLY A 391 -23.37 -68.96 -35.27
N ARG A 392 -22.31 -68.39 -35.90
CA ARG A 392 -21.96 -68.41 -37.35
C ARG A 392 -22.91 -67.63 -38.27
N LYS A 393 -22.54 -67.09 -39.45
CA LYS A 393 -21.28 -66.93 -40.26
C LYS A 393 -21.55 -65.75 -41.26
N GLU A 394 -20.63 -65.06 -41.97
CA GLU A 394 -19.18 -64.73 -41.94
C GLU A 394 -18.87 -63.80 -43.16
N THR A 395 -17.59 -63.60 -43.54
CA THR A 395 -17.07 -63.17 -44.88
C THR A 395 -17.35 -61.72 -45.39
N ASP A 396 -16.46 -61.03 -46.15
CA ASP A 396 -15.10 -61.39 -46.62
C ASP A 396 -14.15 -60.18 -46.94
N SER A 397 -12.88 -60.52 -47.17
CA SER A 397 -11.80 -59.96 -48.03
C SER A 397 -12.08 -58.82 -49.04
N VAL A 398 -11.14 -58.00 -49.58
CA VAL A 398 -9.68 -57.66 -49.41
C VAL A 398 -9.40 -56.42 -50.31
N GLY A 399 -8.39 -55.56 -50.07
CA GLY A 399 -7.97 -54.58 -51.11
C GLY A 399 -6.92 -53.48 -50.79
N SER A 400 -5.65 -53.78 -51.05
CA SER A 400 -4.50 -52.89 -51.39
C SER A 400 -4.61 -51.35 -51.46
N GLY A 401 -3.58 -50.63 -50.95
CA GLY A 401 -3.27 -49.25 -51.41
C GLY A 401 -2.18 -48.49 -50.64
N ARG A 402 -0.94 -48.42 -51.16
CA ARG A 402 0.12 -47.50 -50.67
C ARG A 402 1.07 -47.08 -51.80
N PRO A 403 1.25 -45.77 -52.02
CA PRO A 403 2.55 -45.18 -52.37
C PRO A 403 2.98 -44.17 -51.26
N ALA A 404 4.23 -43.82 -50.96
CA ALA A 404 5.57 -43.98 -51.56
C ALA A 404 6.21 -42.64 -51.99
N ASP A 405 7.07 -42.13 -51.11
CA ASP A 405 8.38 -41.50 -51.40
C ASP A 405 8.47 -40.10 -52.07
N ARG A 406 9.60 -39.43 -51.81
CA ARG A 406 10.08 -38.11 -52.31
C ARG A 406 9.35 -36.88 -51.72
N GLY A 407 10.00 -35.74 -51.50
CA GLY A 407 11.43 -35.39 -51.62
C GLY A 407 11.64 -33.90 -51.93
N ARG A 408 12.77 -33.30 -51.49
CA ARG A 408 13.11 -31.84 -51.40
C ARG A 408 12.48 -31.13 -50.19
N GLY A 409 13.11 -30.13 -49.56
CA GLY A 409 14.50 -29.68 -49.67
C GLY A 409 14.78 -28.46 -50.57
N MET A 410 14.40 -27.27 -50.09
CA MET A 410 14.99 -25.92 -50.28
C MET A 410 14.23 -24.99 -49.29
N ALA A 411 14.80 -24.10 -48.47
CA ALA A 411 15.96 -23.19 -48.54
C ALA A 411 15.63 -21.80 -49.14
N ALA A 412 16.32 -20.76 -48.64
CA ALA A 412 16.04 -19.32 -48.74
C ALA A 412 14.79 -18.87 -47.93
N GLU A 413 14.82 -17.88 -47.03
CA GLU A 413 15.87 -16.91 -46.65
C GLU A 413 16.47 -16.07 -47.80
N THR A 414 15.99 -14.83 -47.97
CA THR A 414 16.79 -13.60 -47.72
C THR A 414 15.97 -12.32 -47.96
N GLU A 415 16.39 -11.25 -47.26
CA GLU A 415 16.41 -9.79 -47.56
C GLU A 415 15.56 -9.22 -48.74
N THR A 416 14.97 -8.02 -48.66
CA THR A 416 15.57 -6.72 -48.23
C THR A 416 14.53 -5.80 -47.55
N ARG A 417 14.81 -4.84 -46.64
CA ARG A 417 15.92 -3.90 -46.29
C ARG A 417 15.99 -2.55 -47.06
N ARG A 418 15.87 -1.45 -46.28
CA ARG A 418 16.26 -0.02 -46.50
C ARG A 418 15.44 0.77 -47.55
N ALA A 419 15.07 2.03 -47.36
CA ALA A 419 15.67 3.16 -46.61
C ALA A 419 15.21 3.29 -45.13
N ASP A 420 15.97 3.79 -44.15
CA ASP A 420 16.85 4.99 -44.05
C ASP A 420 16.05 6.31 -44.04
N HIS A 421 16.30 7.32 -43.19
CA HIS A 421 17.31 7.58 -42.12
C HIS A 421 16.72 8.77 -41.27
N ARG A 422 17.08 9.17 -40.03
CA ARG A 422 18.03 8.75 -38.96
C ARG A 422 17.74 9.57 -37.68
N ALA A 423 17.77 8.98 -36.47
CA ALA A 423 18.21 9.65 -35.19
C ALA A 423 18.05 8.73 -33.95
N ALA A 424 19.09 8.68 -33.10
CA ALA A 424 19.08 8.20 -31.72
C ALA A 424 20.34 8.76 -31.01
N GLU A 425 20.35 8.80 -29.67
CA GLU A 425 21.46 9.26 -28.80
C GLU A 425 21.77 10.78 -28.91
N ALA A 426 22.05 11.53 -27.84
CA ALA A 426 22.30 11.19 -26.43
C ALA A 426 21.84 12.33 -25.47
N GLU A 427 21.61 11.99 -24.19
CA GLU A 427 21.52 12.96 -23.08
C GLU A 427 22.60 12.68 -22.03
N MET A 428 23.56 13.60 -21.85
CA MET A 428 24.13 13.89 -20.53
C MET A 428 24.90 15.22 -20.51
N HIS A 429 24.86 15.88 -19.34
CA HIS A 429 25.60 17.09 -18.93
C HIS A 429 25.29 18.41 -19.66
N GLY A 430 25.05 19.49 -18.89
CA GLY A 430 25.04 20.86 -19.45
C GLY A 430 24.16 21.92 -18.78
N ALA A 431 23.93 21.88 -17.46
CA ALA A 431 23.14 22.91 -16.77
C ALA A 431 24.03 23.92 -16.02
N ASP A 432 24.11 25.17 -16.48
CA ASP A 432 23.80 26.36 -15.64
C ASP A 432 23.83 27.69 -16.43
N ARG A 433 22.69 28.41 -16.49
CA ARG A 433 22.57 29.75 -15.86
C ARG A 433 21.13 30.27 -15.90
N ARG A 434 20.77 31.01 -14.85
CA ARG A 434 19.39 31.45 -14.56
C ARG A 434 19.05 32.80 -15.18
N ALA A 435 17.75 33.01 -15.41
CA ALA A 435 17.16 34.31 -15.71
C ALA A 435 17.00 35.19 -14.45
N ALA A 436 16.73 36.47 -14.66
CA ALA A 436 15.93 37.30 -13.74
C ALA A 436 15.27 38.46 -14.52
N GLU A 437 13.99 38.71 -14.26
CA GLU A 437 13.26 39.91 -14.70
C GLU A 437 12.94 40.82 -13.49
N ALA A 438 12.46 42.04 -13.81
CA ALA A 438 11.72 42.98 -12.95
C ALA A 438 12.47 43.78 -11.86
N GLY A 439 12.30 45.12 -11.91
CA GLY A 439 12.60 46.03 -10.78
C GLY A 439 12.73 47.53 -11.13
N SER A 440 11.73 48.34 -10.74
CA SER A 440 11.67 49.84 -10.81
C SER A 440 11.68 50.46 -12.23
N SER A 441 10.85 51.43 -12.65
CA SER A 441 10.07 52.55 -12.05
C SER A 441 10.80 53.91 -11.92
N LEU A 442 10.20 54.93 -12.61
CA LEU A 442 10.35 56.40 -12.48
C LEU A 442 11.70 57.01 -12.93
N ARG A 443 11.77 57.80 -14.03
CA ARG A 443 11.38 59.24 -14.26
C ARG A 443 12.36 60.27 -13.66
N PRO A 444 12.56 61.50 -14.21
CA PRO A 444 11.72 62.30 -15.15
C PRO A 444 12.14 62.20 -16.64
N ASP A 445 11.30 62.53 -17.64
CA ASP A 445 10.90 63.86 -18.16
C ASP A 445 12.08 64.69 -18.70
N ALA A 446 12.04 65.34 -19.88
CA ALA A 446 11.01 65.48 -20.93
C ALA A 446 11.72 65.55 -22.31
N ASP A 447 11.06 65.65 -23.48
CA ASP A 447 9.65 65.88 -23.84
C ASP A 447 9.33 65.18 -25.19
N GLY A 448 8.07 65.22 -25.66
CA GLY A 448 7.71 64.72 -26.99
C GLY A 448 6.37 65.23 -27.53
N ALA A 449 6.42 66.10 -28.54
CA ALA A 449 5.28 66.50 -29.38
C ALA A 449 5.69 66.50 -30.87
N GLY A 450 4.82 66.21 -31.84
CA GLY A 450 3.42 65.77 -31.75
C GLY A 450 2.86 65.47 -33.16
N ARG A 451 2.03 64.44 -33.28
CA ARG A 451 1.35 64.07 -34.56
C ARG A 451 0.35 65.16 -34.98
N PRO A 452 0.14 65.40 -36.29
CA PRO A 452 -0.82 64.57 -37.02
C PRO A 452 -0.38 64.16 -38.45
N ALA A 453 -1.14 63.25 -39.05
CA ALA A 453 -0.96 62.80 -40.44
C ALA A 453 -1.86 63.57 -41.41
N ALA A 454 -1.55 63.53 -42.72
CA ALA A 454 -2.40 62.86 -43.70
C ALA A 454 -1.93 63.07 -45.17
N LYS A 455 -2.42 62.16 -46.03
CA LYS A 455 -2.55 62.24 -47.50
C LYS A 455 -1.29 62.19 -48.36
N GLU A 456 -1.30 61.20 -49.24
CA GLU A 456 -0.60 61.20 -50.51
C GLU A 456 -0.95 62.47 -51.31
N ARG A 457 0.03 63.04 -52.01
CA ARG A 457 -0.23 63.58 -53.33
C ARG A 457 1.02 63.50 -54.20
N THR A 458 0.80 63.19 -55.47
CA THR A 458 1.82 63.21 -56.51
C THR A 458 2.48 64.58 -56.62
N GLY A 459 3.80 64.57 -56.63
CA GLY A 459 4.64 65.75 -56.83
C GLY A 459 6.04 65.27 -57.17
N GLY A 460 6.30 65.10 -58.47
CA GLY A 460 7.68 64.87 -58.92
C GLY A 460 8.52 66.08 -58.51
N LYS A 461 9.65 65.84 -57.86
CA LYS A 461 10.70 66.85 -57.75
C LYS A 461 11.69 66.63 -58.87
N ASP A 462 11.84 67.66 -59.67
CA ASP A 462 12.57 67.61 -60.92
C ASP A 462 14.03 67.22 -60.73
N ILE A 463 14.59 66.67 -61.80
CA ILE A 463 16.04 66.58 -61.97
C ILE A 463 16.54 68.04 -61.96
N HIS A 464 17.12 68.48 -60.84
CA HIS A 464 17.86 69.74 -60.78
C HIS A 464 19.17 69.60 -61.56
N ALA A 465 19.03 69.59 -62.89
CA ALA A 465 20.12 69.77 -63.82
C ALA A 465 20.85 71.08 -63.50
N ALA A 466 22.17 71.09 -63.75
CA ALA A 466 23.04 72.23 -63.52
C ALA A 466 22.52 73.47 -64.27
N THR A 467 21.75 74.30 -63.57
CA THR A 467 21.09 75.46 -64.16
C THR A 467 22.10 76.60 -64.19
N GLN A 468 22.83 76.71 -65.30
CA GLN A 468 23.76 77.81 -65.53
C GLN A 468 22.99 79.13 -65.45
N THR A 469 23.32 79.97 -64.48
CA THR A 469 22.87 81.36 -64.46
C THR A 469 23.53 82.14 -65.61
N PRO A 470 23.05 83.35 -65.98
CA PRO A 470 23.66 84.14 -67.06
C PRO A 470 25.14 84.51 -66.84
N GLU A 471 25.63 84.34 -65.61
CA GLU A 471 27.01 84.58 -65.17
C GLU A 471 27.77 83.25 -64.89
N GLY A 472 27.26 82.14 -65.44
CA GLY A 472 27.90 80.81 -65.46
C GLY A 472 27.77 79.97 -64.18
N GLY A 473 27.12 80.48 -63.14
CA GLY A 473 27.04 79.82 -61.84
C GLY A 473 26.24 78.52 -61.84
N MET A 474 26.67 77.55 -61.03
CA MET A 474 26.03 76.25 -60.82
C MET A 474 25.58 76.11 -59.36
N THR A 475 24.38 75.57 -59.14
CA THR A 475 23.83 75.35 -57.80
C THR A 475 24.33 74.05 -57.18
N VAL A 476 24.88 74.12 -55.97
CA VAL A 476 25.29 72.97 -55.15
C VAL A 476 24.71 73.15 -53.74
N ASP A 477 23.97 72.17 -53.22
CA ASP A 477 23.28 72.17 -51.91
C ASP A 477 22.57 73.49 -51.54
N GLY A 478 21.89 74.08 -52.54
CA GLY A 478 21.13 75.33 -52.39
C GLY A 478 21.95 76.63 -52.46
N VAL A 479 23.27 76.53 -52.64
CA VAL A 479 24.17 77.67 -52.86
C VAL A 479 24.44 77.84 -54.36
N ILE A 480 24.31 79.05 -54.90
CA ILE A 480 24.78 79.38 -56.26
C ILE A 480 26.29 79.63 -56.17
N VAL A 481 27.08 78.94 -56.97
CA VAL A 481 28.55 79.02 -56.96
C VAL A 481 29.04 79.32 -58.37
N THR A 482 29.81 80.40 -58.55
CA THR A 482 30.38 80.75 -59.87
C THR A 482 31.47 79.74 -60.29
N PRO A 483 31.77 79.60 -61.60
CA PRO A 483 32.87 78.75 -62.06
C PRO A 483 34.23 79.19 -61.48
N GLU A 484 34.40 80.50 -61.28
CA GLU A 484 35.61 81.11 -60.74
C GLU A 484 35.77 80.82 -59.24
N GLU A 485 34.69 80.90 -58.45
CA GLU A 485 34.72 80.45 -57.05
C GLU A 485 34.97 78.95 -56.92
N ARG A 486 34.31 78.12 -57.73
CA ARG A 486 34.50 76.66 -57.71
C ARG A 486 35.95 76.29 -58.04
N LYS A 487 36.52 76.93 -59.06
CA LYS A 487 37.93 76.76 -59.45
C LYS A 487 38.89 77.28 -58.37
N GLY A 488 38.60 78.43 -57.75
CA GLY A 488 39.39 78.96 -56.63
C GLY A 488 39.34 78.06 -55.39
N VAL A 489 38.23 77.37 -55.14
CA VAL A 489 38.10 76.38 -54.06
C VAL A 489 38.83 75.08 -54.41
N GLN A 490 38.78 74.62 -55.66
CA GLN A 490 39.61 73.50 -56.15
C GLN A 490 41.09 73.81 -55.98
N GLU A 491 41.56 74.97 -56.47
CA GLU A 491 42.95 75.42 -56.32
C GLU A 491 43.35 75.56 -54.83
N HIS A 492 42.44 76.01 -53.95
CA HIS A 492 42.69 76.08 -52.52
C HIS A 492 42.91 74.69 -51.89
N TYR A 493 42.03 73.72 -52.15
CA TYR A 493 42.19 72.37 -51.61
C TYR A 493 43.34 71.62 -52.27
N GLU A 494 43.61 71.82 -53.56
CA GLU A 494 44.78 71.24 -54.24
C GLU A 494 46.09 71.79 -53.70
N ALA A 495 46.18 73.10 -53.43
CA ALA A 495 47.34 73.69 -52.76
C ALA A 495 47.54 73.14 -51.34
N ARG A 496 46.45 72.86 -50.59
CA ARG A 496 46.52 72.24 -49.25
C ARG A 496 46.92 70.76 -49.32
N LEU A 497 46.41 70.02 -50.29
CA LEU A 497 46.79 68.63 -50.57
C LEU A 497 48.26 68.52 -51.00
N ALA A 498 48.76 69.47 -51.80
CA ALA A 498 50.17 69.52 -52.24
C ALA A 498 51.18 69.81 -51.11
N VAL A 499 50.72 70.25 -49.93
CA VAL A 499 51.57 70.44 -48.73
C VAL A 499 51.15 69.52 -47.56
N MET A 500 50.28 68.53 -47.81
CA MET A 500 49.67 67.67 -46.81
C MET A 500 50.67 66.85 -45.99
N ASP A 501 51.85 66.55 -46.55
CA ASP A 501 52.96 65.90 -45.84
C ASP A 501 53.52 66.70 -44.64
N ARG A 502 53.11 67.97 -44.50
CA ARG A 502 53.49 68.86 -43.38
C ARG A 502 52.39 68.99 -42.33
N TYR A 503 51.26 68.31 -42.50
CA TYR A 503 50.13 68.37 -41.59
C TYR A 503 50.23 67.26 -40.54
N SER A 504 49.96 67.59 -39.28
CA SER A 504 49.71 66.60 -38.22
C SER A 504 48.37 65.89 -38.42
N ASP A 505 48.17 64.72 -37.80
CA ASP A 505 46.95 63.92 -37.98
C ASP A 505 45.67 64.70 -37.61
N ARG A 506 45.76 65.59 -36.62
CA ARG A 506 44.67 66.52 -36.26
C ARG A 506 44.36 67.52 -37.38
N GLN A 507 45.36 67.99 -38.11
CA GLN A 507 45.17 68.87 -39.28
C GLN A 507 44.68 68.10 -40.50
N LEU A 508 45.02 66.80 -40.64
CA LEU A 508 44.46 65.92 -41.66
C LEU A 508 42.98 65.61 -41.40
N GLN A 509 42.61 65.25 -40.17
CA GLN A 509 41.21 65.06 -39.78
C GLN A 509 40.39 66.35 -39.93
N GLU A 510 40.96 67.50 -39.57
CA GLU A 510 40.31 68.80 -39.79
C GLU A 510 40.17 69.14 -41.28
N LEU A 511 41.18 68.84 -42.12
CA LEU A 511 41.10 68.99 -43.58
C LEU A 511 40.02 68.08 -44.19
N LYS A 512 39.92 66.82 -43.75
CA LYS A 512 38.86 65.89 -44.14
C LYS A 512 37.48 66.45 -43.80
N ARG A 513 37.27 66.87 -42.54
CA ARG A 513 36.01 67.46 -42.07
C ARG A 513 35.63 68.73 -42.86
N GLN A 514 36.61 69.54 -43.25
CA GLN A 514 36.40 70.73 -44.08
C GLN A 514 36.00 70.37 -45.51
N LEU A 515 36.63 69.37 -46.12
CA LEU A 515 36.26 68.85 -47.45
C LEU A 515 34.87 68.20 -47.46
N GLU A 516 34.51 67.45 -46.41
CA GLU A 516 33.18 66.86 -46.24
C GLU A 516 32.10 67.94 -46.11
N GLY A 517 32.35 68.94 -45.25
CA GLY A 517 31.46 70.08 -45.00
C GLY A 517 31.45 71.17 -46.08
N GLU A 518 32.30 71.08 -47.11
CA GLU A 518 32.38 72.04 -48.20
C GLU A 518 31.07 72.08 -49.00
N ARG A 519 30.60 73.26 -49.38
CA ARG A 519 29.36 73.44 -50.17
C ARG A 519 29.61 73.99 -51.57
N LYS A 520 30.86 74.34 -51.90
CA LYS A 520 31.26 74.88 -53.21
C LYS A 520 31.76 73.84 -54.21
N LEU A 521 31.82 72.55 -53.83
CA LEU A 521 32.22 71.41 -54.68
C LEU A 521 31.12 70.36 -54.69
N THR A 522 30.91 69.64 -55.80
CA THR A 522 29.97 68.51 -55.83
C THR A 522 30.58 67.27 -55.18
N GLU A 523 29.74 66.32 -54.74
CA GLU A 523 30.20 65.08 -54.10
C GLU A 523 31.20 64.28 -54.96
N ASP A 524 31.04 64.27 -56.29
CA ASP A 524 31.98 63.59 -57.18
C ASP A 524 33.33 64.31 -57.31
N GLU A 525 33.40 65.61 -57.06
CA GLU A 525 34.64 66.39 -56.96
C GLU A 525 35.29 66.26 -55.57
N LYS A 526 34.48 66.18 -54.51
CA LYS A 526 34.97 65.95 -53.14
C LYS A 526 35.61 64.56 -52.99
N LYS A 527 34.99 63.50 -53.54
CA LYS A 527 35.44 62.10 -53.41
C LYS A 527 36.95 61.89 -53.63
N PRO A 528 37.59 62.34 -54.74
CA PRO A 528 39.02 62.17 -54.93
C PRO A 528 39.89 62.97 -53.95
N TYR A 529 39.43 64.13 -53.48
CA TYR A 529 40.14 64.92 -52.47
C TYR A 529 40.01 64.30 -51.07
N ILE A 530 38.80 63.95 -50.64
CA ILE A 530 38.53 63.24 -49.37
C ILE A 530 39.29 61.91 -49.34
N LYS A 531 39.28 61.15 -50.43
CA LYS A 531 40.05 59.90 -50.52
C LYS A 531 41.55 60.14 -50.32
N LYS A 532 42.17 61.13 -50.99
CA LYS A 532 43.58 61.45 -50.78
C LYS A 532 43.92 61.80 -49.31
N VAL A 533 43.04 62.50 -48.60
CA VAL A 533 43.24 62.79 -47.17
C VAL A 533 43.06 61.53 -46.32
N GLN A 534 42.03 60.72 -46.59
CA GLN A 534 41.77 59.48 -45.85
C GLN A 534 42.89 58.45 -46.06
N ASP A 535 43.36 58.26 -47.29
CA ASP A 535 44.49 57.39 -47.62
C ASP A 535 45.75 57.85 -46.85
N ARG A 536 45.98 59.17 -46.71
CA ARG A 536 47.11 59.72 -45.93
C ARG A 536 46.96 59.55 -44.41
N ILE A 537 45.74 59.66 -43.88
CA ILE A 537 45.43 59.34 -42.47
C ILE A 537 45.67 57.86 -42.21
N TYR A 538 45.25 56.98 -43.13
CA TYR A 538 45.52 55.55 -43.07
C TYR A 538 47.03 55.25 -43.08
N GLU A 539 47.81 55.84 -44.00
CA GLU A 539 49.28 55.69 -44.01
C GLU A 539 49.93 56.06 -42.67
N GLY A 540 49.52 57.18 -42.06
CA GLY A 540 50.01 57.63 -40.75
C GLY A 540 49.71 56.63 -39.64
N ARG A 541 48.45 56.16 -39.58
CA ARG A 541 47.96 55.20 -38.57
C ARG A 541 48.53 53.79 -38.76
N VAL A 542 48.71 53.35 -40.00
CA VAL A 542 49.40 52.08 -40.33
C VAL A 542 50.85 52.13 -39.87
N ARG A 543 51.57 53.24 -40.10
CA ARG A 543 52.94 53.39 -39.59
C ARG A 543 53.00 53.36 -38.07
N GLU A 544 52.10 54.07 -37.37
CA GLU A 544 52.01 54.04 -35.90
C GLU A 544 51.77 52.62 -35.37
N LEU A 545 50.86 51.87 -35.99
CA LEU A 545 50.55 50.50 -35.59
C LEU A 545 51.65 49.51 -35.99
N GLN A 546 52.38 49.73 -37.08
CA GLN A 546 53.56 48.96 -37.47
C GLN A 546 54.69 49.16 -36.45
N GLU A 547 54.98 50.41 -36.06
CA GLU A 547 55.99 50.72 -35.03
C GLU A 547 55.63 50.05 -33.68
N LYS A 548 54.36 49.99 -33.30
CA LYS A 548 53.89 49.23 -32.13
C LYS A 548 54.03 47.71 -32.31
N ALA A 549 53.68 47.17 -33.49
CA ALA A 549 53.77 45.75 -33.78
C ALA A 549 55.21 45.23 -33.83
N ASP A 550 56.15 46.05 -34.32
CA ASP A 550 57.58 45.78 -34.28
C ASP A 550 58.11 45.89 -32.85
N ALA A 551 57.65 46.90 -32.08
CA ALA A 551 58.00 47.04 -30.66
C ALA A 551 57.46 45.92 -29.75
N CYS A 552 56.55 45.05 -30.23
CA CYS A 552 56.13 43.83 -29.53
C CYS A 552 57.17 42.70 -29.58
N GLU A 553 58.20 42.78 -30.42
CA GLU A 553 59.24 41.75 -30.49
C GLU A 553 59.98 41.58 -29.15
N GLY A 554 60.03 40.35 -28.66
CA GLY A 554 60.61 39.99 -27.36
C GLY A 554 59.82 40.39 -26.11
N LYS A 555 58.70 41.11 -26.26
CA LYS A 555 57.80 41.51 -25.15
C LYS A 555 56.97 40.32 -24.64
N ASN A 556 56.07 40.59 -23.69
CA ASN A 556 55.18 39.58 -23.13
C ASN A 556 53.83 39.50 -23.87
N TYR A 557 53.14 38.38 -23.70
CA TYR A 557 51.84 38.08 -24.29
C TYR A 557 50.82 39.22 -24.08
N THR A 558 50.71 39.76 -22.87
CA THR A 558 49.67 40.75 -22.54
C THR A 558 49.85 42.10 -23.23
N LEU A 559 51.09 42.49 -23.58
CA LEU A 559 51.33 43.67 -24.41
C LEU A 559 50.99 43.39 -25.88
N THR A 560 51.39 42.23 -26.40
CA THR A 560 51.11 41.83 -27.79
C THR A 560 49.62 41.67 -28.05
N LYS A 561 48.86 41.09 -27.11
CA LYS A 561 47.38 41.05 -27.18
C LYS A 561 46.78 42.46 -27.23
N ARG A 562 47.24 43.41 -26.41
CA ARG A 562 46.74 44.79 -26.43
C ARG A 562 47.00 45.50 -27.76
N VAL A 563 48.16 45.29 -28.37
CA VAL A 563 48.48 45.90 -29.68
C VAL A 563 47.68 45.24 -30.80
N LEU A 564 47.42 43.92 -30.73
CA LEU A 564 46.49 43.22 -31.62
C LEU A 564 45.07 43.79 -31.53
N GLU A 565 44.55 43.98 -30.31
CA GLU A 565 43.26 44.64 -30.05
C GLU A 565 43.23 46.08 -30.63
N GLU A 566 44.33 46.84 -30.53
CA GLU A 566 44.43 48.20 -31.10
C GLU A 566 44.44 48.22 -32.65
N VAL A 567 44.98 47.18 -33.28
CA VAL A 567 44.95 46.98 -34.75
C VAL A 567 43.56 46.55 -35.22
N GLU A 568 42.92 45.63 -34.50
CA GLU A 568 41.59 45.13 -34.83
C GLU A 568 40.53 46.25 -34.69
N ALA A 569 40.61 47.05 -33.63
CA ALA A 569 39.72 48.19 -33.37
C ALA A 569 40.01 49.46 -34.19
N ALA A 570 41.11 49.53 -34.97
CA ALA A 570 41.46 50.71 -35.76
C ALA A 570 40.45 50.98 -36.91
N ASP A 571 40.23 52.26 -37.24
CA ASP A 571 39.54 52.65 -38.48
C ASP A 571 40.52 52.56 -39.67
N LEU A 572 40.66 51.36 -40.23
CA LEU A 572 41.57 51.01 -41.32
C LEU A 572 40.95 49.96 -42.26
N PRO A 573 41.28 49.97 -43.57
CA PRO A 573 40.93 48.89 -44.51
C PRO A 573 41.52 47.54 -44.11
N GLU A 574 40.83 46.46 -44.43
CA GLU A 574 41.21 45.11 -44.02
C GLU A 574 42.51 44.63 -44.69
N GLU A 575 42.79 45.10 -45.91
CA GLU A 575 44.04 44.86 -46.64
C GLU A 575 45.27 45.43 -45.91
N GLN A 576 45.07 46.47 -45.10
CA GLN A 576 46.12 47.10 -44.28
C GLN A 576 46.17 46.51 -42.87
N LYS A 577 45.03 46.05 -42.33
CA LYS A 577 44.98 45.32 -41.05
C LYS A 577 45.60 43.93 -41.15
N HIS A 578 45.40 43.19 -42.25
CA HIS A 578 45.78 41.78 -42.35
C HIS A 578 47.27 41.52 -42.05
N PRO A 579 48.27 42.25 -42.63
CA PRO A 579 49.68 41.96 -42.36
C PRO A 579 50.08 42.27 -40.91
N LEU A 580 49.52 43.34 -40.33
CA LEU A 580 49.72 43.69 -38.92
C LEU A 580 49.11 42.64 -37.99
N ARG A 581 47.87 42.22 -38.27
CA ARG A 581 47.15 41.20 -37.49
C ARG A 581 47.87 39.86 -37.55
N GLU A 582 48.32 39.43 -38.74
CA GLU A 582 49.06 38.19 -38.94
C GLU A 582 50.39 38.19 -38.16
N LYS A 583 51.22 39.25 -38.29
CA LYS A 583 52.45 39.38 -37.49
C LYS A 583 52.17 39.35 -35.99
N LEU A 584 51.17 40.09 -35.53
CA LEU A 584 50.80 40.16 -34.12
C LEU A 584 50.22 38.84 -33.59
N GLN A 585 49.50 38.06 -34.40
CA GLN A 585 49.02 36.72 -34.03
C GLN A 585 50.18 35.72 -33.93
N GLN A 586 51.14 35.72 -34.86
CA GLN A 586 52.35 34.90 -34.78
C GLN A 586 53.21 35.27 -33.55
N LEU A 587 53.35 36.56 -33.24
CA LEU A 587 54.00 37.03 -32.01
C LEU A 587 53.20 36.65 -30.76
N LYS A 588 51.87 36.77 -30.76
CA LYS A 588 51.00 36.38 -29.63
C LYS A 588 51.16 34.90 -29.29
N GLN A 589 51.11 34.02 -30.29
CA GLN A 589 51.31 32.58 -30.16
C GLN A 589 52.70 32.26 -29.59
N SER A 590 53.76 32.76 -30.23
CA SER A 590 55.15 32.46 -29.82
C SER A 590 55.55 33.04 -28.46
N GLN A 591 54.98 34.18 -28.03
CA GLN A 591 55.18 34.68 -26.67
C GLN A 591 54.42 33.85 -25.62
N ALA A 592 53.17 33.46 -25.89
CA ALA A 592 52.41 32.59 -25.01
C ALA A 592 53.10 31.22 -24.82
N GLU A 593 53.53 30.57 -25.91
CA GLU A 593 54.31 29.33 -25.84
C GLU A 593 55.60 29.51 -25.02
N ARG A 594 56.33 30.61 -25.19
CA ARG A 594 57.56 30.90 -24.44
C ARG A 594 57.30 31.06 -22.94
N GLU A 595 56.26 31.80 -22.57
CA GLU A 595 55.87 32.05 -21.17
C GLU A 595 55.33 30.77 -20.51
N VAL A 596 54.50 30.01 -21.21
CA VAL A 596 53.96 28.72 -20.75
C VAL A 596 55.05 27.64 -20.65
N ALA A 597 55.97 27.53 -21.62
CA ALA A 597 57.11 26.63 -21.53
C ALA A 597 57.99 26.94 -20.31
N ALA A 598 58.28 28.23 -20.05
CA ALA A 598 59.02 28.65 -18.87
C ALA A 598 58.26 28.45 -17.54
N MET A 599 56.92 28.46 -17.58
CA MET A 599 56.05 28.14 -16.45
C MET A 599 56.06 26.63 -16.13
N VAL A 600 55.86 25.79 -17.14
CA VAL A 600 55.84 24.32 -17.03
C VAL A 600 57.23 23.77 -16.70
N ALA A 601 58.31 24.37 -17.20
CA ALA A 601 59.68 23.99 -16.84
C ALA A 601 60.04 24.29 -15.37
N LYS A 602 59.28 25.16 -14.70
CA LYS A 602 59.40 25.47 -13.26
C LYS A 602 58.38 24.73 -12.40
N MET A 603 57.55 23.87 -13.00
CA MET A 603 56.51 23.12 -12.30
C MET A 603 57.14 22.06 -11.38
N PRO A 604 56.83 22.04 -10.07
CA PRO A 604 57.25 20.99 -9.16
C PRO A 604 56.82 19.58 -9.65
N ALA A 605 57.65 18.57 -9.37
CA ALA A 605 57.35 17.19 -9.77
C ALA A 605 56.20 16.54 -8.95
N ASN A 606 55.99 17.01 -7.71
CA ASN A 606 54.96 16.51 -6.79
C ASN A 606 53.99 17.66 -6.47
N LEU A 607 53.00 17.88 -7.33
CA LEU A 607 51.92 18.85 -7.09
C LEU A 607 50.68 18.18 -6.47
N ASP A 608 49.92 18.96 -5.70
CA ASP A 608 48.57 18.58 -5.28
C ASP A 608 47.51 18.91 -6.35
N ARG A 609 46.30 18.34 -6.19
CA ARG A 609 45.17 18.48 -7.11
C ARG A 609 44.74 19.93 -7.36
N LYS A 610 44.73 20.78 -6.31
CA LYS A 610 44.38 22.20 -6.42
C LYS A 610 45.47 22.97 -7.15
N GLN A 611 46.75 22.61 -6.91
CA GLN A 611 47.87 23.19 -7.62
C GLN A 611 47.83 22.85 -9.12
N TYR A 612 47.54 21.60 -9.51
CA TYR A 612 47.35 21.25 -10.92
C TYR A 612 46.25 22.07 -11.60
N ARG A 613 45.09 22.27 -10.94
CA ARG A 613 44.04 23.16 -11.47
C ARG A 613 44.56 24.59 -11.68
N LEU A 614 45.28 25.17 -10.72
CA LEU A 614 45.87 26.51 -10.85
C LEU A 614 46.90 26.66 -12.00
N TYR A 615 47.46 25.56 -12.52
CA TYR A 615 48.25 25.59 -13.76
C TYR A 615 47.38 25.56 -15.02
N VAL A 616 46.29 24.77 -15.03
CA VAL A 616 45.31 24.74 -16.14
C VAL A 616 44.56 26.08 -16.24
N ASP A 617 44.08 26.62 -15.12
CA ASP A 617 43.42 27.94 -15.07
C ASP A 617 44.32 29.03 -15.67
N ARG A 618 45.63 28.97 -15.43
CA ARG A 618 46.62 29.91 -15.99
C ARG A 618 46.99 29.65 -17.45
N LEU A 619 46.54 28.55 -18.07
CA LEU A 619 46.57 28.43 -19.54
C LEU A 619 45.43 29.23 -20.18
N HIS A 620 44.26 29.26 -19.54
CA HIS A 620 43.09 30.02 -20.02
C HIS A 620 43.31 31.55 -20.00
N ASP A 621 44.28 32.06 -19.23
CA ASP A 621 44.73 33.46 -19.31
C ASP A 621 45.26 33.84 -20.72
N TYR A 622 45.74 32.86 -21.50
CA TYR A 622 46.27 33.03 -22.85
C TYR A 622 45.19 32.86 -23.93
N ASP A 623 44.05 33.51 -23.75
CA ASP A 623 42.92 33.58 -24.68
C ASP A 623 43.31 33.63 -26.18
N GLY A 624 42.76 32.71 -26.99
CA GLY A 624 42.97 32.66 -28.44
C GLY A 624 44.42 32.33 -28.85
N VAL A 625 45.00 31.31 -28.22
CA VAL A 625 46.31 30.70 -28.48
C VAL A 625 46.13 29.18 -28.41
N ASP A 626 46.74 28.41 -29.30
CA ASP A 626 46.79 26.96 -29.12
C ASP A 626 47.87 26.58 -28.11
N LEU A 627 47.45 26.11 -26.94
CA LEU A 627 48.32 25.60 -25.87
C LEU A 627 48.09 24.11 -25.57
N THR A 628 47.35 23.41 -26.44
CA THR A 628 46.95 21.99 -26.27
C THR A 628 48.11 21.07 -25.85
N PRO A 629 49.34 21.18 -26.40
CA PRO A 629 50.46 20.31 -25.98
C PRO A 629 50.92 20.53 -24.53
N TYR A 630 50.74 21.74 -23.99
CA TYR A 630 51.06 22.07 -22.59
C TYR A 630 49.93 21.67 -21.66
N GLU A 631 48.68 21.88 -22.08
CA GLU A 631 47.48 21.45 -21.36
C GLU A 631 47.48 19.92 -21.18
N GLN A 632 47.63 19.16 -22.25
CA GLN A 632 47.73 17.69 -22.22
C GLN A 632 48.82 17.21 -21.25
N LYS A 633 49.97 17.90 -21.19
CA LYS A 633 51.06 17.56 -20.28
C LYS A 633 50.75 17.85 -18.81
N ILE A 634 50.03 18.94 -18.51
CA ILE A 634 49.58 19.28 -17.15
C ILE A 634 48.45 18.33 -16.72
N VAL A 635 47.49 18.06 -17.60
CA VAL A 635 46.38 17.12 -17.38
C VAL A 635 46.87 15.69 -17.16
N ALA A 636 47.76 15.16 -18.00
CA ALA A 636 48.34 13.83 -17.79
C ALA A 636 49.12 13.71 -16.47
N GLY A 637 49.76 14.79 -16.02
CA GLY A 637 50.39 14.88 -14.69
C GLY A 637 49.35 14.80 -13.57
N ARG A 638 48.27 15.59 -13.68
CA ARG A 638 47.12 15.58 -12.77
C ARG A 638 46.48 14.19 -12.69
N GLU A 639 46.23 13.56 -13.84
CA GLU A 639 45.64 12.22 -13.94
C GLU A 639 46.50 11.16 -13.24
N ALA A 640 47.82 11.19 -13.44
CA ALA A 640 48.73 10.25 -12.79
C ALA A 640 48.72 10.41 -11.26
N ALA A 641 48.74 11.66 -10.78
CA ALA A 641 48.69 11.97 -9.35
C ALA A 641 47.35 11.55 -8.73
N GLU A 642 46.22 11.93 -9.33
CA GLU A 642 44.88 11.57 -8.84
C GLU A 642 44.63 10.07 -8.88
N LYS A 643 45.08 9.37 -9.93
CA LYS A 643 44.98 7.90 -10.02
C LYS A 643 45.77 7.20 -8.90
N GLN A 644 46.92 7.77 -8.51
CA GLN A 644 47.67 7.29 -7.34
C GLN A 644 46.99 7.65 -6.01
N GLU A 645 46.35 8.82 -5.90
CA GLU A 645 45.58 9.24 -4.73
C GLU A 645 44.34 8.34 -4.53
N LEU A 646 43.50 8.19 -5.56
CA LEU A 646 42.34 7.30 -5.59
C LEU A 646 42.73 5.86 -5.24
N SER A 647 43.78 5.32 -5.87
CA SER A 647 44.29 3.98 -5.54
C SER A 647 44.70 3.84 -4.07
N ASN A 648 45.32 4.87 -3.48
CA ASN A 648 45.64 4.88 -2.04
C ASN A 648 44.41 5.04 -1.15
N MET A 649 43.42 5.85 -1.54
CA MET A 649 42.16 6.03 -0.83
C MET A 649 41.38 4.70 -0.78
N ILE A 650 41.13 4.09 -1.93
CA ILE A 650 40.44 2.79 -2.08
C ILE A 650 41.19 1.67 -1.33
N ARG A 651 42.53 1.71 -1.28
CA ARG A 651 43.34 0.73 -0.55
C ARG A 651 43.31 0.92 0.97
N ARG A 652 43.23 2.16 1.46
CA ARG A 652 43.22 2.50 2.90
C ARG A 652 41.82 2.50 3.52
N ALA A 653 40.78 2.66 2.70
CA ALA A 653 39.41 2.60 3.16
C ALA A 653 39.08 1.23 3.80
N ARG A 654 38.51 1.28 5.00
CA ARG A 654 37.73 0.16 5.56
C ARG A 654 36.55 -0.10 4.62
N LYS A 655 36.16 -1.37 4.49
CA LYS A 655 35.18 -1.92 3.53
C LYS A 655 34.62 -3.22 4.11
N VAL A 656 33.94 -3.12 5.26
CA VAL A 656 33.46 -4.28 6.04
C VAL A 656 31.95 -4.21 6.22
N SER A 657 31.40 -3.06 6.59
CA SER A 657 29.95 -2.82 6.64
C SER A 657 29.47 -1.96 5.47
N ARG A 658 28.15 -1.80 5.31
CA ARG A 658 27.54 -0.92 4.29
C ARG A 658 28.02 0.52 4.44
N GLU A 659 28.07 1.01 5.68
CA GLU A 659 28.45 2.38 6.02
C GLU A 659 29.89 2.68 5.59
N ASP A 660 30.82 1.72 5.75
CA ASP A 660 32.20 1.86 5.25
C ASP A 660 32.24 2.16 3.73
N TYR A 661 31.32 1.58 2.95
CA TYR A 661 31.20 1.81 1.52
C TYR A 661 30.44 3.12 1.21
N VAL A 662 29.42 3.49 1.99
CA VAL A 662 28.72 4.79 1.85
C VAL A 662 29.68 5.94 2.11
N ASP A 663 30.40 5.92 3.24
CA ASP A 663 31.48 6.85 3.57
C ASP A 663 32.51 6.95 2.43
N LEU A 664 32.85 5.81 1.81
CA LEU A 664 33.80 5.77 0.69
C LEU A 664 33.20 6.40 -0.57
N ALA A 665 31.94 6.14 -0.89
CA ALA A 665 31.25 6.76 -2.01
C ALA A 665 31.16 8.28 -1.84
N GLU A 666 30.84 8.76 -0.63
CA GLU A 666 30.78 10.20 -0.35
C GLU A 666 32.15 10.87 -0.48
N ARG A 667 33.21 10.31 0.13
CA ARG A 667 34.59 10.84 -0.03
C ARG A 667 35.08 10.82 -1.48
N LEU A 668 34.57 9.92 -2.32
CA LEU A 668 34.85 9.90 -3.76
C LEU A 668 34.02 10.96 -4.53
N ARG A 669 32.78 11.25 -4.13
CA ARG A 669 31.92 12.31 -4.73
C ARG A 669 32.35 13.72 -4.33
N GLU A 670 32.65 13.94 -3.05
CA GLU A 670 33.17 15.22 -2.50
C GLU A 670 34.62 15.47 -2.92
N GLY A 671 35.32 14.41 -3.31
CA GLY A 671 36.61 14.51 -3.97
C GLY A 671 36.47 15.20 -5.33
N ASP A 672 36.98 16.43 -5.42
CA ASP A 672 37.24 17.27 -6.61
C ASP A 672 38.22 16.63 -7.64
N PHE A 673 38.10 15.32 -7.84
CA PHE A 673 38.79 14.48 -8.83
C PHE A 673 38.22 14.67 -10.24
N LEU A 674 38.97 14.25 -11.25
CA LEU A 674 38.54 14.17 -12.63
C LEU A 674 37.40 13.12 -12.77
N PRO A 675 36.21 13.48 -13.28
CA PRO A 675 35.04 12.59 -13.32
C PRO A 675 35.31 11.21 -13.96
N GLY A 676 36.05 11.18 -15.07
CA GLY A 676 36.40 9.94 -15.77
C GLY A 676 37.36 9.01 -15.02
N LEU A 677 38.12 9.52 -14.03
CA LEU A 677 38.97 8.69 -13.17
C LEU A 677 38.23 8.16 -11.95
N VAL A 678 37.29 8.91 -11.40
CA VAL A 678 36.56 8.53 -10.17
C VAL A 678 35.33 7.66 -10.46
N ALA A 679 34.67 7.82 -11.62
CA ALA A 679 33.49 7.05 -11.99
C ALA A 679 33.67 5.52 -11.91
N PRO A 680 34.75 4.89 -12.43
CA PRO A 680 34.94 3.42 -12.35
C PRO A 680 35.27 2.89 -10.94
N TYR A 681 35.46 3.77 -9.96
CA TYR A 681 35.53 3.43 -8.54
C TYR A 681 34.19 3.66 -7.84
N LEU A 682 33.49 4.75 -8.16
CA LEU A 682 32.14 5.03 -7.66
C LEU A 682 31.13 3.97 -8.09
N GLU A 683 31.17 3.56 -9.35
CA GLU A 683 30.39 2.44 -9.92
C GLU A 683 30.53 1.20 -9.02
N LYS A 684 31.75 0.68 -8.85
CA LYS A 684 32.04 -0.53 -8.04
C LYS A 684 31.72 -0.40 -6.55
N VAL A 685 31.74 0.82 -6.00
CA VAL A 685 31.35 1.06 -4.61
C VAL A 685 29.82 1.10 -4.49
N ASN A 686 29.12 1.77 -5.41
CA ASN A 686 27.66 1.78 -5.48
C ASN A 686 27.10 0.37 -5.78
N ASP A 687 27.74 -0.40 -6.67
CA ASP A 687 27.43 -1.80 -6.95
C ASP A 687 27.55 -2.64 -5.68
N ARG A 688 28.61 -2.46 -4.89
CA ARG A 688 28.78 -3.21 -3.65
C ARG A 688 27.80 -2.79 -2.55
N ILE A 689 27.37 -1.52 -2.51
CA ILE A 689 26.25 -1.09 -1.68
C ILE A 689 24.95 -1.75 -2.17
N ARG A 690 24.71 -1.81 -3.48
CA ARG A 690 23.55 -2.47 -4.08
C ARG A 690 23.50 -3.96 -3.77
N GLU A 691 24.63 -4.66 -3.83
CA GLU A 691 24.77 -6.05 -3.41
C GLU A 691 24.43 -6.22 -1.92
N LEU A 692 25.03 -5.40 -1.03
CA LEU A 692 24.78 -5.47 0.42
C LEU A 692 23.33 -5.15 0.79
N ASP A 693 22.71 -4.15 0.17
CA ASP A 693 21.32 -3.78 0.40
C ASP A 693 20.36 -4.84 -0.15
N ALA A 694 20.69 -5.47 -1.30
CA ALA A 694 19.92 -6.58 -1.86
C ALA A 694 20.04 -7.85 -1.01
N ASP A 695 21.25 -8.20 -0.54
CA ASP A 695 21.50 -9.32 0.38
C ASP A 695 20.75 -9.11 1.71
N ALA A 696 20.76 -7.89 2.25
CA ALA A 696 20.05 -7.56 3.49
C ALA A 696 18.51 -7.58 3.32
N ILE A 697 17.98 -7.05 2.22
CA ILE A 697 16.56 -7.16 1.86
C ILE A 697 16.16 -8.63 1.68
N ALA A 698 16.99 -9.44 0.99
CA ALA A 698 16.76 -10.87 0.83
C ALA A 698 16.85 -11.65 2.15
N ALA A 699 17.65 -11.20 3.12
CA ALA A 699 17.66 -11.77 4.47
C ALA A 699 16.41 -11.40 5.29
N ILE A 700 15.80 -10.22 5.06
CA ILE A 700 14.55 -9.79 5.71
C ILE A 700 13.33 -10.48 5.07
N CYS A 701 13.30 -10.60 3.74
CA CYS A 701 12.21 -11.26 3.00
C CYS A 701 12.74 -12.23 1.93
N PRO A 702 13.20 -13.45 2.31
CA PRO A 702 13.80 -14.40 1.37
C PRO A 702 12.80 -15.00 0.38
N ALA A 703 11.52 -15.09 0.75
CA ALA A 703 10.45 -15.57 -0.11
C ALA A 703 9.19 -14.68 0.04
N PRO A 704 9.18 -13.44 -0.50
CA PRO A 704 8.10 -12.47 -0.25
C PRO A 704 6.70 -12.94 -0.70
N MET A 705 6.64 -13.86 -1.68
CA MET A 705 5.37 -14.44 -2.16
C MET A 705 4.86 -15.62 -1.32
N GLN A 706 5.65 -16.11 -0.36
CA GLN A 706 5.34 -17.23 0.53
C GLN A 706 4.99 -16.75 1.95
N MET A 707 5.58 -15.63 2.39
CA MET A 707 5.35 -15.07 3.74
C MET A 707 3.87 -14.97 4.12
N ASN A 708 3.51 -15.37 5.35
CA ASN A 708 2.19 -15.09 5.91
C ASN A 708 2.00 -13.59 6.17
N PHE A 709 0.80 -13.18 6.63
CA PHE A 709 0.49 -11.76 6.78
C PHE A 709 1.38 -11.11 7.84
N GLU A 710 1.63 -11.84 8.91
CA GLU A 710 2.39 -11.43 10.08
C GLU A 710 3.89 -11.27 9.74
N GLU A 711 4.54 -12.28 9.16
CA GLU A 711 5.91 -12.15 8.63
C GLU A 711 6.04 -11.02 7.61
N GLY A 712 5.08 -10.94 6.68
CA GLY A 712 5.11 -9.98 5.60
C GLY A 712 4.97 -8.53 6.09
N ILE A 713 4.17 -8.26 7.13
CA ILE A 713 4.03 -6.91 7.69
C ILE A 713 5.26 -6.50 8.50
N GLU A 714 5.91 -7.42 9.23
CA GLU A 714 7.17 -7.14 9.93
C GLU A 714 8.31 -6.87 8.93
N ALA A 715 8.41 -7.69 7.88
CA ALA A 715 9.37 -7.48 6.80
C ALA A 715 9.11 -6.15 6.07
N TYR A 716 7.85 -5.81 5.83
CA TYR A 716 7.46 -4.53 5.23
C TYR A 716 7.85 -3.34 6.14
N GLN A 717 7.63 -3.43 7.45
CA GLN A 717 8.08 -2.41 8.42
C GLN A 717 9.61 -2.28 8.44
N LYS A 718 10.35 -3.39 8.61
CA LYS A 718 11.82 -3.43 8.61
C LYS A 718 12.42 -2.80 7.34
N ILE A 719 11.85 -3.06 6.17
CA ILE A 719 12.31 -2.48 4.89
C ILE A 719 11.87 -1.02 4.74
N LYS A 720 10.67 -0.66 5.21
CA LYS A 720 10.15 0.73 5.20
C LYS A 720 10.97 1.65 6.11
N GLU A 721 11.45 1.16 7.24
CA GLU A 721 12.21 1.93 8.22
C GLU A 721 13.73 1.89 7.95
N GLY A 722 14.26 0.74 7.51
CA GLY A 722 15.69 0.56 7.27
C GLY A 722 16.26 1.45 6.16
N ASP A 723 17.51 1.86 6.32
CA ASP A 723 18.27 2.60 5.30
C ASP A 723 18.75 1.63 4.21
N PHE A 724 18.05 1.67 3.07
CA PHE A 724 18.33 0.90 1.87
C PHE A 724 18.21 1.80 0.63
N LEU A 725 18.94 1.48 -0.45
CA LEU A 725 18.81 2.17 -1.73
C LEU A 725 17.33 2.32 -2.14
N PRO A 726 16.85 3.54 -2.46
CA PRO A 726 15.42 3.80 -2.65
C PRO A 726 14.73 2.92 -3.69
N GLU A 727 15.44 2.52 -4.75
CA GLU A 727 14.95 1.61 -5.78
C GLU A 727 14.70 0.19 -5.24
N LEU A 728 15.69 -0.43 -4.58
CA LEU A 728 15.56 -1.78 -4.00
C LEU A 728 14.47 -1.79 -2.92
N LYS A 729 14.45 -0.75 -2.07
CA LYS A 729 13.44 -0.52 -1.03
C LYS A 729 12.03 -0.43 -1.63
N THR A 730 11.86 0.33 -2.71
CA THR A 730 10.57 0.51 -3.38
C THR A 730 10.07 -0.81 -4.00
N ASP A 731 10.93 -1.56 -4.68
CA ASP A 731 10.51 -2.78 -5.36
C ASP A 731 10.27 -3.96 -4.40
N ALA A 732 11.02 -4.03 -3.29
CA ALA A 732 10.73 -4.96 -2.19
C ALA A 732 9.38 -4.63 -1.52
N LEU A 733 9.13 -3.36 -1.18
CA LEU A 733 7.87 -2.94 -0.55
C LEU A 733 6.65 -3.20 -1.46
N LYS A 734 6.72 -2.88 -2.76
CA LYS A 734 5.66 -3.22 -3.73
C LYS A 734 5.38 -4.73 -3.78
N THR A 735 6.42 -5.56 -3.68
CA THR A 735 6.30 -7.02 -3.74
C THR A 735 5.60 -7.57 -2.49
N LEU A 736 5.97 -7.09 -1.31
CA LEU A 736 5.31 -7.41 -0.05
C LEU A 736 3.88 -6.86 0.00
N GLU A 737 3.66 -5.61 -0.38
CA GLU A 737 2.33 -4.98 -0.47
C GLU A 737 1.36 -5.78 -1.34
N LYS A 738 1.83 -6.29 -2.49
CA LYS A 738 1.04 -7.16 -3.37
C LYS A 738 0.68 -8.51 -2.72
N ARG A 739 1.59 -9.11 -1.94
CA ARG A 739 1.31 -10.34 -1.16
C ARG A 739 0.33 -10.07 -0.03
N LEU A 740 0.57 -9.04 0.78
CA LEU A 740 -0.24 -8.67 1.95
C LEU A 740 -1.67 -8.29 1.54
N SER A 741 -1.80 -7.47 0.49
CA SER A 741 -3.10 -7.10 -0.10
C SER A 741 -3.87 -8.32 -0.60
N LYS A 742 -3.18 -9.30 -1.20
CA LYS A 742 -3.83 -10.55 -1.60
C LYS A 742 -4.33 -11.33 -0.39
N ILE A 743 -3.50 -11.54 0.65
CA ILE A 743 -3.93 -12.29 1.84
C ILE A 743 -5.16 -11.64 2.48
N LYS A 744 -5.15 -10.31 2.64
CA LYS A 744 -6.26 -9.58 3.25
C LYS A 744 -7.49 -9.47 2.35
N ALA A 745 -7.34 -9.47 1.04
CA ALA A 745 -8.48 -9.57 0.13
C ALA A 745 -9.11 -10.98 0.17
N ASP A 746 -8.30 -12.04 0.16
CA ASP A 746 -8.76 -13.43 0.29
C ASP A 746 -9.46 -13.63 1.66
N GLU A 747 -8.92 -13.10 2.76
CA GLU A 747 -9.58 -13.10 4.08
C GLU A 747 -10.88 -12.29 4.06
N CYS A 748 -10.90 -11.10 3.45
CA CYS A 748 -12.07 -10.24 3.43
C CYS A 748 -13.25 -10.85 2.64
N GLU A 749 -13.00 -11.50 1.49
CA GLU A 749 -14.05 -12.22 0.73
C GLU A 749 -14.72 -13.31 1.58
N LEU A 750 -13.95 -13.99 2.43
CA LEU A 750 -14.44 -15.05 3.30
C LEU A 750 -15.29 -14.49 4.45
N LEU A 751 -14.87 -13.37 5.03
CA LEU A 751 -15.62 -12.64 6.06
C LEU A 751 -16.93 -12.06 5.51
N VAL A 752 -16.88 -11.47 4.30
CA VAL A 752 -18.04 -10.99 3.55
C VAL A 752 -19.02 -12.13 3.26
N GLY A 753 -18.53 -13.25 2.72
CA GLY A 753 -19.35 -14.42 2.40
C GLY A 753 -19.98 -15.07 3.62
N LYS A 754 -19.28 -15.11 4.76
CA LYS A 754 -19.82 -15.58 6.05
C LYS A 754 -20.94 -14.66 6.55
N LEU A 755 -20.67 -13.36 6.73
CA LEU A 755 -21.65 -12.42 7.26
C LEU A 755 -22.90 -12.32 6.38
N LYS A 756 -22.74 -12.29 5.05
CA LYS A 756 -23.90 -12.25 4.14
C LYS A 756 -24.76 -13.51 4.25
N LYS A 757 -24.15 -14.71 4.30
CA LYS A 757 -24.86 -15.98 4.44
C LYS A 757 -25.62 -16.09 5.76
N GLU A 758 -25.00 -15.67 6.85
CA GLU A 758 -25.56 -15.78 8.20
C GLU A 758 -26.74 -14.82 8.39
N LEU A 759 -26.64 -13.59 7.84
CA LEU A 759 -27.78 -12.67 7.72
C LEU A 759 -28.94 -13.25 6.89
N GLU A 760 -28.65 -13.90 5.74
CA GLU A 760 -29.68 -14.54 4.90
C GLU A 760 -30.35 -15.73 5.61
N GLU A 761 -29.59 -16.60 6.28
CA GLU A 761 -30.10 -17.79 6.97
C GLU A 761 -30.96 -17.44 8.20
N ASN A 762 -30.64 -16.34 8.89
CA ASN A 762 -31.41 -15.81 10.02
C ASN A 762 -32.49 -14.78 9.61
N GLY A 763 -32.78 -14.67 8.31
CA GLY A 763 -33.98 -13.99 7.80
C GLY A 763 -33.86 -12.46 7.63
N VAL A 764 -32.65 -11.90 7.70
CA VAL A 764 -32.40 -10.49 7.36
C VAL A 764 -32.29 -10.37 5.84
N GLY A 765 -33.28 -9.72 5.22
CA GLY A 765 -33.33 -9.58 3.76
C GLY A 765 -32.21 -8.72 3.15
N GLU A 766 -31.88 -8.95 1.88
CA GLU A 766 -30.98 -8.08 1.12
C GLU A 766 -31.46 -6.63 1.15
N ASN A 767 -30.53 -5.70 1.39
CA ASN A 767 -30.83 -4.31 1.61
C ASN A 767 -29.90 -3.41 0.77
N PRO A 768 -30.41 -2.48 -0.05
CA PRO A 768 -29.59 -1.62 -0.91
C PRO A 768 -28.73 -0.60 -0.15
N ARG A 769 -28.81 -0.55 1.19
CA ARG A 769 -27.93 0.22 2.08
C ARG A 769 -26.81 -0.63 2.72
N HIS A 770 -26.77 -1.94 2.47
CA HIS A 770 -25.73 -2.84 2.96
C HIS A 770 -24.73 -3.11 1.84
N HIS A 771 -23.63 -2.36 1.83
CA HIS A 771 -22.57 -2.44 0.83
C HIS A 771 -21.48 -3.39 1.35
N PHE A 772 -21.52 -4.64 0.88
CA PHE A 772 -20.46 -5.62 1.14
C PHE A 772 -19.27 -5.37 0.20
N TYR A 773 -18.05 -5.41 0.74
CA TYR A 773 -16.87 -5.01 -0.03
C TYR A 773 -16.41 -6.09 -1.02
N PRO A 774 -16.30 -5.79 -2.33
CA PRO A 774 -15.92 -6.77 -3.35
C PRO A 774 -14.38 -6.88 -3.45
N ALA A 775 -13.73 -7.26 -2.34
CA ALA A 775 -12.27 -7.19 -2.17
C ALA A 775 -11.46 -7.84 -3.30
N ARG A 776 -11.92 -8.98 -3.83
CA ARG A 776 -11.29 -9.67 -4.96
C ARG A 776 -11.45 -8.92 -6.28
N LYS A 777 -12.57 -8.25 -6.51
CA LYS A 777 -12.73 -7.37 -7.68
C LYS A 777 -11.81 -6.16 -7.57
N VAL A 778 -11.70 -5.55 -6.40
CA VAL A 778 -10.80 -4.40 -6.16
C VAL A 778 -9.34 -4.81 -6.39
N LEU A 779 -8.90 -5.93 -5.81
CA LEU A 779 -7.54 -6.48 -6.00
C LEU A 779 -7.20 -6.75 -7.48
N LEU A 780 -8.19 -7.11 -8.30
CA LEU A 780 -8.04 -7.39 -9.73
C LEU A 780 -8.23 -6.16 -10.63
N GLY A 781 -8.61 -4.99 -10.10
CA GLY A 781 -8.98 -3.81 -10.89
C GLY A 781 -10.27 -4.00 -11.71
N GLN A 782 -11.23 -4.76 -11.17
CA GLN A 782 -12.46 -5.22 -11.83
C GLN A 782 -13.76 -4.77 -11.14
N ALA A 783 -13.68 -4.02 -10.02
CA ALA A 783 -14.85 -3.44 -9.39
C ALA A 783 -15.33 -2.22 -10.18
N THR A 784 -16.64 -2.00 -10.26
CA THR A 784 -17.19 -0.77 -10.86
C THR A 784 -17.43 0.30 -9.79
N PRO A 785 -17.48 1.61 -10.14
CA PRO A 785 -17.73 2.67 -9.16
C PRO A 785 -19.03 2.46 -8.37
N GLU A 786 -20.07 1.91 -9.00
CA GLU A 786 -21.33 1.58 -8.33
C GLU A 786 -21.19 0.51 -7.23
N GLU A 787 -20.12 -0.27 -7.24
CA GLU A 787 -19.78 -1.26 -6.20
C GLU A 787 -18.86 -0.71 -5.10
N THR A 788 -18.18 0.43 -5.32
CA THR A 788 -17.15 0.93 -4.38
C THR A 788 -17.31 2.39 -3.93
N ASP A 789 -17.92 3.30 -4.70
CA ASP A 789 -17.98 4.75 -4.40
C ASP A 789 -18.45 5.05 -2.96
N VAL A 790 -19.53 4.40 -2.52
CA VAL A 790 -20.10 4.57 -1.17
C VAL A 790 -19.16 4.01 -0.09
N ILE A 791 -18.47 2.91 -0.37
CA ILE A 791 -17.51 2.29 0.53
C ILE A 791 -16.26 3.17 0.64
N GLU A 792 -15.71 3.61 -0.49
CA GLU A 792 -14.54 4.49 -0.57
C GLU A 792 -14.82 5.83 0.13
N TYR A 793 -16.01 6.42 -0.06
CA TYR A 793 -16.41 7.64 0.64
C TYR A 793 -16.49 7.44 2.16
N ALA A 794 -17.18 6.39 2.62
CA ALA A 794 -17.30 6.08 4.06
C ALA A 794 -15.89 5.84 4.68
N MET A 795 -15.07 5.06 3.98
CA MET A 795 -13.71 4.72 4.40
C MET A 795 -12.76 5.92 4.41
N ALA A 796 -12.92 6.87 3.48
CA ALA A 796 -12.14 8.11 3.46
C ALA A 796 -12.63 9.16 4.46
N SER A 797 -13.90 9.10 4.90
CA SER A 797 -14.50 10.11 5.78
C SER A 797 -14.39 9.78 7.27
N TYR A 798 -14.68 8.56 7.71
CA TYR A 798 -14.64 8.18 9.14
C TYR A 798 -13.84 6.92 9.50
N ALA A 799 -13.30 6.18 8.52
CA ALA A 799 -12.27 5.14 8.75
C ALA A 799 -10.90 5.53 8.15
N ALA A 800 -10.58 6.83 8.18
CA ALA A 800 -9.36 7.37 7.55
C ALA A 800 -8.05 6.95 8.25
N GLY A 801 -8.10 6.65 9.56
CA GLY A 801 -6.95 6.20 10.37
C GLY A 801 -6.79 4.68 10.50
N ARG A 802 -7.46 3.91 9.63
CA ARG A 802 -7.38 2.43 9.60
C ARG A 802 -5.98 1.91 9.26
N GLY A 803 -5.74 0.64 9.54
CA GLY A 803 -4.53 -0.06 9.08
C GLY A 803 -4.42 -0.13 7.55
N LEU A 804 -3.20 -0.12 7.01
CA LEU A 804 -2.93 -0.13 5.56
C LEU A 804 -3.59 -1.30 4.81
N PHE A 805 -3.73 -2.45 5.47
CA PHE A 805 -4.37 -3.66 4.95
C PHE A 805 -5.67 -4.01 5.71
N GLU A 806 -6.30 -3.01 6.34
CA GLU A 806 -7.58 -3.15 7.01
C GLU A 806 -8.71 -2.86 6.01
N TYR A 807 -9.40 -3.91 5.60
CA TYR A 807 -10.48 -3.83 4.61
C TYR A 807 -11.86 -3.89 5.27
N PRO A 808 -12.88 -3.21 4.72
CA PRO A 808 -14.23 -3.25 5.24
C PRO A 808 -14.89 -4.57 4.84
N ILE A 809 -15.69 -5.14 5.73
CA ILE A 809 -16.52 -6.32 5.47
C ILE A 809 -17.91 -5.85 5.02
N LEU A 810 -18.51 -4.95 5.80
CA LEU A 810 -19.82 -4.37 5.56
C LEU A 810 -19.78 -2.86 5.84
N VAL A 811 -20.25 -2.06 4.88
CA VAL A 811 -20.62 -0.66 5.08
C VAL A 811 -22.14 -0.55 5.08
N VAL A 812 -22.71 0.10 6.10
CA VAL A 812 -24.15 0.38 6.21
C VAL A 812 -24.37 1.87 6.12
N ASP A 813 -24.95 2.31 5.00
CA ASP A 813 -25.22 3.72 4.72
C ASP A 813 -26.63 4.13 5.21
N VAL A 814 -26.71 5.19 6.01
CA VAL A 814 -27.97 5.81 6.44
C VAL A 814 -28.13 7.25 5.96
N ALA A 815 -27.22 7.75 5.11
CA ALA A 815 -27.27 9.12 4.60
C ALA A 815 -28.47 9.31 3.67
N ARG A 816 -29.15 10.47 3.77
CA ARG A 816 -30.40 10.71 3.01
C ARG A 816 -30.23 10.69 1.49
N ASP A 817 -29.03 11.05 1.04
CA ASP A 817 -28.59 11.13 -0.36
C ASP A 817 -27.87 9.85 -0.85
N ALA A 818 -27.75 8.83 0.00
CA ALA A 818 -26.98 7.61 -0.24
C ALA A 818 -25.46 7.83 -0.47
N SER A 819 -24.90 8.86 0.17
CA SER A 819 -23.46 9.20 0.05
C SER A 819 -22.51 8.36 0.90
N GLY A 820 -22.99 7.52 1.83
CA GLY A 820 -22.13 6.81 2.79
C GLY A 820 -21.59 7.67 3.92
N LYS A 821 -21.95 8.96 3.99
CA LYS A 821 -21.44 9.95 4.97
C LYS A 821 -21.87 9.70 6.42
N GLU A 822 -23.06 9.15 6.60
CA GLU A 822 -23.63 8.75 7.89
C GLU A 822 -23.94 7.25 7.81
N GLY A 823 -23.52 6.46 8.79
CA GLY A 823 -23.51 5.00 8.65
C GLY A 823 -22.60 4.29 9.64
N MET A 824 -22.31 3.03 9.37
CA MET A 824 -21.25 2.27 10.04
C MET A 824 -20.41 1.44 9.06
N ILE A 825 -19.20 1.10 9.47
CA ILE A 825 -18.25 0.26 8.75
C ILE A 825 -17.76 -0.79 9.73
N LEU A 826 -17.95 -2.07 9.41
CA LEU A 826 -17.35 -3.18 10.15
C LEU A 826 -16.13 -3.69 9.39
N THR A 827 -14.97 -3.68 10.04
CA THR A 827 -13.71 -4.30 9.58
C THR A 827 -13.37 -5.48 10.50
N PRO A 828 -12.31 -6.27 10.23
CA PRO A 828 -11.82 -7.30 11.16
C PRO A 828 -11.29 -6.76 12.50
N GLU A 829 -10.95 -5.47 12.56
CA GLU A 829 -10.26 -4.84 13.71
C GLU A 829 -11.14 -3.81 14.44
N HIS A 830 -12.05 -3.13 13.73
CA HIS A 830 -12.85 -2.02 14.22
C HIS A 830 -14.30 -2.02 13.71
N LEU A 831 -15.22 -1.51 14.53
CA LEU A 831 -16.51 -0.99 14.11
C LEU A 831 -16.45 0.54 14.13
N TYR A 832 -16.32 1.16 12.97
CA TYR A 832 -16.43 2.61 12.82
C TYR A 832 -17.89 3.01 12.61
N TYR A 833 -18.30 4.17 13.13
CA TYR A 833 -19.61 4.75 12.81
C TYR A 833 -19.55 6.26 12.66
N SER A 834 -20.54 6.80 11.95
CA SER A 834 -20.72 8.23 11.69
C SER A 834 -22.20 8.62 11.75
N THR A 835 -22.47 9.74 12.40
CA THR A 835 -23.76 10.42 12.47
C THR A 835 -23.60 11.87 12.02
N ALA A 836 -24.70 12.60 11.86
CA ALA A 836 -24.68 14.05 11.59
C ALA A 836 -23.85 14.91 12.57
N PHE A 837 -23.44 14.38 13.74
CA PHE A 837 -22.73 15.13 14.79
C PHE A 837 -21.45 14.45 15.32
N THR A 838 -21.29 13.13 15.15
CA THR A 838 -20.19 12.35 15.75
C THR A 838 -19.67 11.28 14.80
N SER A 839 -18.37 11.01 14.85
CA SER A 839 -17.75 9.87 14.16
C SER A 839 -16.70 9.24 15.07
N TYR A 840 -16.72 7.92 15.23
CA TYR A 840 -15.91 7.19 16.22
C TYR A 840 -15.55 5.79 15.73
N GLY A 841 -14.42 5.24 16.18
CA GLY A 841 -13.98 3.86 15.91
C GLY A 841 -13.92 3.04 17.19
N ILE A 842 -14.70 1.97 17.27
CA ILE A 842 -14.70 1.03 18.40
C ILE A 842 -13.82 -0.18 18.02
N PRO A 843 -12.74 -0.49 18.75
CA PRO A 843 -11.96 -1.71 18.50
C PRO A 843 -12.83 -2.94 18.71
N VAL A 844 -12.85 -3.87 17.75
CA VAL A 844 -13.63 -5.13 17.84
C VAL A 844 -13.29 -5.89 19.12
N ALA A 845 -12.02 -5.94 19.51
CA ALA A 845 -11.55 -6.54 20.76
C ALA A 845 -12.16 -5.90 22.04
N SER A 846 -12.56 -4.63 22.00
CA SER A 846 -13.15 -3.90 23.14
C SER A 846 -14.66 -4.11 23.30
N ILE A 847 -15.35 -4.62 22.28
CA ILE A 847 -16.80 -4.84 22.30
C ILE A 847 -17.11 -6.00 23.26
N ALA A 848 -18.08 -5.80 24.15
CA ALA A 848 -18.61 -6.81 25.06
C ALA A 848 -19.81 -7.54 24.44
N SER A 849 -20.73 -6.79 23.80
CA SER A 849 -21.79 -7.33 22.94
C SER A 849 -22.50 -6.25 22.11
N VAL A 850 -23.30 -6.68 21.13
CA VAL A 850 -24.23 -5.88 20.33
C VAL A 850 -25.67 -6.31 20.61
N THR A 851 -26.58 -5.34 20.77
CA THR A 851 -27.98 -5.62 21.17
C THR A 851 -28.98 -4.71 20.47
N ALA A 852 -30.15 -5.26 20.17
CA ALA A 852 -31.30 -4.51 19.72
C ALA A 852 -32.13 -3.94 20.89
N SER A 853 -32.84 -2.85 20.62
CA SER A 853 -34.08 -2.53 21.32
C SER A 853 -35.16 -2.15 20.31
N THR A 854 -36.37 -2.66 20.51
CA THR A 854 -37.55 -2.44 19.67
C THR A 854 -38.62 -1.57 20.37
N GLY A 855 -38.38 -1.14 21.61
CA GLY A 855 -39.33 -0.37 22.43
C GLY A 855 -39.53 1.06 21.94
N LEU A 856 -40.73 1.61 22.18
CA LEU A 856 -41.24 2.85 21.59
C LEU A 856 -40.32 4.08 21.70
N LEU A 857 -39.62 4.24 22.84
CA LEU A 857 -38.76 5.40 23.12
C LEU A 857 -37.27 5.13 22.89
N ASN A 858 -36.84 3.86 22.98
CA ASN A 858 -35.43 3.47 22.97
C ASN A 858 -35.06 2.60 21.75
N LYS A 859 -35.83 2.65 20.65
CA LYS A 859 -35.54 1.83 19.46
C LYS A 859 -34.13 2.13 18.91
N GLY A 860 -33.31 1.10 18.74
CA GLY A 860 -31.97 1.22 18.17
C GLY A 860 -31.14 -0.04 18.22
N LEU A 861 -30.00 0.00 17.51
CA LEU A 861 -28.88 -0.93 17.66
C LEU A 861 -27.86 -0.33 18.64
N TYR A 862 -27.37 -1.13 19.57
CA TYR A 862 -26.48 -0.67 20.65
C TYR A 862 -25.26 -1.58 20.80
N VAL A 863 -24.08 -0.97 20.82
CA VAL A 863 -22.82 -1.63 21.18
C VAL A 863 -22.53 -1.38 22.65
N HIS A 864 -22.25 -2.44 23.41
CA HIS A 864 -21.68 -2.35 24.76
C HIS A 864 -20.20 -2.67 24.67
N GLN A 865 -19.36 -1.90 25.34
CA GLN A 865 -17.92 -2.14 25.47
C GLN A 865 -17.58 -2.79 26.82
N LYS A 866 -16.42 -3.45 26.89
CA LYS A 866 -15.92 -4.15 28.10
C LYS A 866 -15.63 -3.21 29.29
N ASN A 867 -15.49 -1.91 29.04
CA ASN A 867 -15.41 -0.85 30.06
C ASN A 867 -16.79 -0.39 30.60
N GLY A 868 -17.90 -0.99 30.14
CA GLY A 868 -19.27 -0.61 30.52
C GLY A 868 -19.91 0.48 29.67
N THR A 869 -19.18 1.10 28.73
CA THR A 869 -19.71 2.13 27.84
C THR A 869 -20.73 1.55 26.87
N LYS A 870 -21.91 2.19 26.76
CA LYS A 870 -22.99 1.79 25.84
C LYS A 870 -23.26 2.87 24.80
N LEU A 871 -22.99 2.56 23.54
CA LEU A 871 -23.15 3.47 22.40
C LEU A 871 -24.31 3.03 21.51
N LYS A 872 -25.07 3.99 20.97
CA LYS A 872 -26.10 3.74 19.95
C LYS A 872 -25.50 3.97 18.57
N ILE A 873 -25.55 2.97 17.70
CA ILE A 873 -24.95 3.02 16.35
C ILE A 873 -26.02 3.09 15.24
N PRO A 874 -25.66 3.61 14.05
CA PRO A 874 -26.51 3.55 12.85
C PRO A 874 -26.78 2.11 12.38
N TYR A 875 -27.93 1.90 11.74
CA TYR A 875 -28.35 0.62 11.17
C TYR A 875 -29.43 0.87 10.09
N ALA A 876 -29.60 -0.04 9.13
CA ALA A 876 -30.52 0.15 7.99
C ALA A 876 -31.64 -0.90 7.86
N VAL A 877 -31.87 -1.73 8.88
CA VAL A 877 -32.90 -2.80 8.88
C VAL A 877 -34.27 -2.38 9.47
N GLY A 878 -35.31 -3.12 9.12
CA GLY A 878 -36.68 -2.91 9.59
C GLY A 878 -36.87 -3.23 11.08
N THR A 879 -37.98 -2.74 11.66
CA THR A 879 -38.27 -2.97 13.10
C THR A 879 -38.44 -4.44 13.48
N LYS A 880 -38.78 -5.30 12.51
CA LYS A 880 -38.94 -6.75 12.72
C LYS A 880 -37.61 -7.49 12.72
N GLU A 881 -36.72 -7.14 11.78
CA GLU A 881 -35.40 -7.78 11.56
C GLU A 881 -34.33 -7.26 12.52
N LEU A 882 -34.57 -6.13 13.20
CA LEU A 882 -33.60 -5.51 14.10
C LEU A 882 -33.07 -6.41 15.24
N PRO A 883 -33.88 -7.29 15.89
CA PRO A 883 -33.36 -8.23 16.88
C PRO A 883 -32.40 -9.25 16.25
N ASP A 884 -32.80 -9.84 15.13
CA ASP A 884 -32.06 -10.90 14.46
C ASP A 884 -30.75 -10.34 13.89
N TYR A 885 -30.82 -9.19 13.21
CA TYR A 885 -29.67 -8.41 12.74
C TYR A 885 -28.68 -8.02 13.85
N ALA A 886 -29.18 -7.75 15.06
CA ALA A 886 -28.30 -7.45 16.20
C ALA A 886 -27.59 -8.70 16.72
N GLY A 887 -28.27 -9.86 16.73
CA GLY A 887 -27.68 -11.15 17.10
C GLY A 887 -26.59 -11.58 16.12
N GLU A 888 -26.86 -11.53 14.81
CA GLU A 888 -25.86 -11.88 13.79
C GLU A 888 -24.63 -10.96 13.84
N LEU A 889 -24.81 -9.67 14.14
CA LEU A 889 -23.67 -8.77 14.35
C LEU A 889 -22.90 -9.09 15.65
N ASP A 890 -23.58 -9.53 16.71
CA ASP A 890 -22.95 -9.91 17.98
C ASP A 890 -22.09 -11.17 17.81
N ASP A 891 -22.69 -12.24 17.28
CA ASP A 891 -22.02 -13.51 16.99
C ASP A 891 -20.87 -13.34 15.97
N PHE A 892 -21.05 -12.50 14.95
CA PHE A 892 -19.98 -12.20 13.99
C PHE A 892 -18.86 -11.34 14.59
N ILE A 893 -19.17 -10.40 15.49
CA ILE A 893 -18.15 -9.64 16.22
C ILE A 893 -17.38 -10.54 17.20
N HIS A 894 -18.05 -11.44 17.92
CA HIS A 894 -17.37 -12.45 18.74
C HIS A 894 -16.49 -13.37 17.89
N TYR A 895 -16.95 -13.81 16.71
CA TYR A 895 -16.12 -14.56 15.76
C TYR A 895 -14.86 -13.79 15.30
N LEU A 896 -14.93 -12.47 15.13
CA LEU A 896 -13.74 -11.63 14.85
C LEU A 896 -12.83 -11.48 16.08
N GLN A 897 -13.36 -11.57 17.30
CA GLN A 897 -12.58 -11.51 18.56
C GLN A 897 -11.78 -12.79 18.83
N GLU A 898 -12.22 -13.97 18.37
CA GLU A 898 -11.58 -15.28 18.61
C GLU A 898 -10.24 -15.48 17.83
N LYS A 899 -9.40 -14.44 17.69
CA LYS A 899 -8.07 -14.53 17.06
C LYS A 899 -7.13 -15.49 17.83
N PRO A 900 -6.71 -16.63 17.24
CA PRO A 900 -5.89 -17.61 17.95
C PRO A 900 -4.39 -17.29 17.88
N GLU A 901 -3.61 -17.82 18.82
CA GLU A 901 -2.14 -17.63 18.90
C GLU A 901 -1.40 -18.06 17.63
N SER A 902 -1.92 -19.04 16.91
CA SER A 902 -1.43 -19.50 15.60
C SER A 902 -1.59 -18.48 14.46
N ARG A 903 -1.97 -17.23 14.78
CA ARG A 903 -1.89 -16.01 13.94
C ARG A 903 -0.96 -14.95 14.55
N LYS A 904 0.01 -15.33 15.40
CA LYS A 904 1.01 -14.42 15.98
C LYS A 904 2.36 -14.57 15.26
N LEU A 905 3.00 -13.44 15.01
CA LEU A 905 4.25 -13.26 14.25
C LEU A 905 5.40 -14.18 14.73
N THR A 906 5.65 -14.21 16.04
CA THR A 906 6.69 -15.02 16.67
C THR A 906 6.40 -16.53 16.66
N TYR A 907 5.14 -16.93 16.47
CA TYR A 907 4.75 -18.32 16.29
C TYR A 907 4.94 -18.79 14.84
N LEU A 908 4.76 -17.87 13.90
CA LEU A 908 4.86 -18.11 12.46
C LEU A 908 6.30 -18.07 11.94
N ALA A 909 7.21 -17.36 12.60
CA ALA A 909 8.62 -17.32 12.23
C ALA A 909 9.47 -18.56 12.67
N SER A 910 8.87 -19.62 13.23
CA SER A 910 9.61 -20.81 13.70
C SER A 910 9.75 -21.88 12.61
N GLU A 911 10.90 -22.56 12.50
CA GLU A 911 11.11 -23.67 11.53
C GLU A 911 10.14 -24.87 11.71
N LYS A 912 9.37 -24.90 12.81
CA LYS A 912 8.31 -25.87 13.07
C LYS A 912 7.14 -25.20 13.77
N HIS A 913 5.95 -25.31 13.19
CA HIS A 913 4.69 -24.98 13.86
C HIS A 913 4.01 -26.28 14.28
N ASP A 914 3.81 -26.44 15.59
CA ASP A 914 3.07 -27.58 16.11
C ASP A 914 1.55 -27.46 15.88
N THR A 915 1.03 -26.28 15.50
CA THR A 915 -0.40 -25.96 15.35
C THR A 915 -0.59 -24.76 14.38
N ILE A 916 -0.98 -25.01 13.13
CA ILE A 916 -1.17 -24.00 12.07
C ILE A 916 -2.62 -23.50 12.08
N CYS A 917 -2.86 -22.18 11.93
CA CYS A 917 -4.20 -21.63 11.71
C CYS A 917 -4.57 -21.59 10.22
N CYS A 918 -5.79 -22.01 9.91
CA CYS A 918 -6.41 -21.94 8.60
C CYS A 918 -7.15 -20.60 8.42
N PHE A 919 -6.70 -19.77 7.48
CA PHE A 919 -7.32 -18.46 7.21
C PHE A 919 -8.80 -18.56 6.80
N ARG A 920 -9.20 -19.65 6.12
CA ARG A 920 -10.56 -19.84 5.57
C ARG A 920 -11.65 -20.21 6.57
N CYS A 921 -11.34 -20.84 7.71
CA CYS A 921 -12.37 -21.31 8.65
C CYS A 921 -11.93 -21.39 10.13
N GLY A 922 -10.86 -20.67 10.48
CA GLY A 922 -10.32 -20.56 11.85
C GLY A 922 -9.67 -21.83 12.40
N TYR A 923 -9.60 -22.91 11.61
CA TYR A 923 -9.16 -24.21 12.11
C TYR A 923 -7.69 -24.23 12.54
N GLN A 924 -7.41 -24.83 13.69
CA GLN A 924 -6.07 -25.04 14.20
C GLN A 924 -5.67 -26.51 14.01
N TYR A 925 -4.60 -26.78 13.26
CA TYR A 925 -4.26 -28.14 12.82
C TYR A 925 -2.74 -28.41 12.83
N LYS A 926 -2.34 -29.63 13.20
CA LYS A 926 -0.93 -29.95 13.48
C LYS A 926 -0.19 -30.42 12.22
N GLY A 927 0.44 -29.47 11.52
CA GLY A 927 1.31 -29.71 10.37
C GLY A 927 0.60 -29.85 9.02
N GLY A 928 1.34 -29.59 7.93
CA GLY A 928 0.85 -29.67 6.54
C GLY A 928 0.41 -28.32 5.96
N GLY A 929 0.54 -28.17 4.64
CA GLY A 929 0.16 -26.94 3.92
C GLY A 929 -1.34 -26.79 3.61
N VAL A 930 -2.18 -27.72 4.07
CA VAL A 930 -3.62 -27.78 3.73
C VAL A 930 -4.46 -27.98 4.99
N CYS A 931 -5.48 -27.15 5.13
CA CYS A 931 -6.40 -27.05 6.26
C CYS A 931 -7.45 -28.19 6.30
N PRO A 932 -7.35 -29.16 7.23
CA PRO A 932 -8.26 -30.31 7.32
C PRO A 932 -9.56 -29.99 8.10
N LYS A 933 -10.23 -28.91 7.68
CA LYS A 933 -11.63 -28.56 8.00
C LYS A 933 -12.34 -27.94 6.77
N CYS A 934 -11.61 -27.47 5.74
CA CYS A 934 -12.22 -26.86 4.54
C CYS A 934 -11.33 -26.91 3.28
N GLY A 935 -10.26 -27.72 3.28
CA GLY A 935 -9.34 -27.88 2.15
C GLY A 935 -8.53 -26.63 1.74
N TYR A 936 -8.54 -25.54 2.52
CA TYR A 936 -7.77 -24.34 2.18
C TYR A 936 -6.27 -24.61 2.24
N GLN A 937 -5.57 -24.38 1.13
CA GLN A 937 -4.11 -24.44 1.13
C GLN A 937 -3.56 -23.14 1.71
N ASN A 938 -2.96 -23.22 2.90
CA ASN A 938 -2.11 -22.15 3.41
C ASN A 938 -0.89 -22.07 2.48
N ASN A 939 -0.91 -21.12 1.55
CA ASN A 939 0.19 -20.86 0.63
C ASN A 939 1.32 -20.13 1.36
N GLY A 940 2.02 -20.87 2.23
CA GLY A 940 3.44 -20.64 2.54
C GLY A 940 4.29 -21.09 1.36
#